data_AF-A0A6I9XX62-F1
#
_entry.id   AF-A0A6I9XX62-F1
#
_cell.length_a   1.000
_cell.length_b   1.000
_cell.length_c   1.000
_cell.angle_alpha   90.00
_cell.angle_beta   90.00
_cell.angle_gamma   90.00
#
_symmetry.space_group_name_H-M   'P 1'
#
loop_
_entity.id
_entity.type
_entity.pdbx_description
1 polymer ?
#
loop_
_entity_poly.entity_id
_entity_poly.type
_entity_poly.pdbx_seq_one_letter_code
_entity_poly.pdbx_strand_id
1 'polypeptide(L)'
;MKLQAACRYFCWLFFFLAATAEGNLETPSFGSGILYQYRYSLDSQLSFLSRPTLQRSQLQAEAVVDVNLLWSNTNSDEQLLQIQFHDLRINQDLEKEDQTSKGHSVKGSQNATELQQPFFLHWNKGKVKAFYVAKEENPLILDLKRGLLSLLQFQTHSGTMTEEDISGSCQVTYAVSKDTVLKTKDLHSCIRPKFGFSTANKIFGLLWHPTSKSHYVMEGNLIKSASSEENHIIYQGIKSSVGVDITSRQHLEFLSQMPGSKELSGKNLQKILNSLLGKPQPIKLTSQPFKRICSECPTLRSYLKTFAKKKIKLDPSKASTTWHFSRVVQMLRSAKKKDILLLLKKAPESMLPFYIEAAIAAHSTPSLLAVTEFLDLQGRKQMSLVENFLYAAALSPRPSKELFGLVLDRLNNKKLNKATWETGSMIIGSLVGKLCQMNQCDLEEVSLAKEAILKKLHGSKTDSVKMMHLASLKSTLLPEFISTFLYYAEEGSSTISAAAVTALKRYSTEHITSKVKKAMRRIFHQVQRKYQKNSRLAAAEILLDNSPSHTDFINILLASRQLSPEMQRFILSKILGIISSDNHPTREKFFISESSANYNTQVRKGRRATEDASSTFGVENLFSDFGLLQKSTTNVDIESHGHRLQAAQV
;
A
#
# COMPACT_ATOMS: atom_id res chain seq x y z
N MET A 1 43.65 -52.34 16.13
CA MET A 1 43.62 -50.86 16.22
C MET A 1 42.20 -50.45 15.83
N LYS A 2 41.21 -50.33 16.72
CA LYS A 2 41.08 -49.48 17.92
C LYS A 2 41.20 -47.98 17.62
N LEU A 3 40.15 -47.28 18.06
CA LEU A 3 39.84 -45.84 18.07
C LEU A 3 39.19 -45.22 16.83
N GLN A 4 38.09 -44.49 17.10
CA GLN A 4 37.22 -43.71 16.20
C GLN A 4 35.99 -44.40 15.60
N ALA A 5 35.19 -45.07 16.44
CA ALA A 5 33.79 -45.40 16.10
C ALA A 5 32.82 -45.24 17.29
N ALA A 6 33.13 -44.35 18.24
CA ALA A 6 32.36 -44.19 19.50
C ALA A 6 31.93 -42.74 19.80
N CYS A 7 31.76 -41.90 18.77
CA CYS A 7 31.35 -40.50 18.98
C CYS A 7 30.26 -40.00 18.00
N ARG A 8 29.42 -40.91 17.49
CA ARG A 8 28.28 -40.57 16.62
C ARG A 8 26.93 -41.14 17.07
N TYR A 9 26.89 -41.95 18.12
CA TYR A 9 25.64 -42.57 18.62
C TYR A 9 25.19 -42.09 20.02
N PHE A 10 25.89 -41.14 20.63
CA PHE A 10 25.51 -40.59 21.96
C PHE A 10 24.96 -39.15 21.94
N CYS A 11 24.89 -38.52 20.76
CA CYS A 11 24.31 -37.17 20.61
C CYS A 11 22.91 -37.15 19.98
N TRP A 12 22.27 -38.32 19.83
CA TRP A 12 20.89 -38.45 19.30
C TRP A 12 19.88 -38.94 20.36
N LEU A 13 20.23 -38.83 21.65
CA LEU A 13 19.36 -39.18 22.79
C LEU A 13 19.15 -38.03 23.80
N PHE A 14 19.62 -36.82 23.48
CA PHE A 14 19.39 -35.59 24.26
C PHE A 14 18.68 -34.49 23.45
N PHE A 15 17.91 -34.88 22.44
CA PHE A 15 16.88 -34.00 21.88
C PHE A 15 15.61 -34.15 22.73
N PHE A 16 15.52 -33.25 23.72
CA PHE A 16 14.30 -32.70 24.29
C PHE A 16 13.05 -33.58 24.15
N LEU A 17 12.85 -34.48 25.12
CA LEU A 17 11.55 -34.60 25.76
C LEU A 17 11.18 -33.22 26.35
N ALA A 18 10.82 -32.27 25.47
CA ALA A 18 9.89 -31.23 25.85
C ALA A 18 8.58 -31.97 26.04
N ALA A 19 8.37 -32.47 27.25
CA ALA A 19 7.03 -32.78 27.71
C ALA A 19 6.21 -31.51 27.46
N THR A 20 5.42 -31.50 26.39
CA THR A 20 4.26 -30.63 26.29
C THR A 20 3.35 -31.08 27.40
N ALA A 21 3.60 -30.57 28.62
CA ALA A 21 2.59 -30.54 29.64
C ALA A 21 1.46 -29.71 29.03
N GLU A 22 0.45 -30.40 28.49
CA GLU A 22 -0.85 -29.81 28.18
C GLU A 22 -1.44 -29.33 29.50
N GLY A 23 -1.00 -28.15 29.95
CA GLY A 23 -1.64 -27.41 31.01
C GLY A 23 -2.98 -26.93 30.47
N ASN A 24 -4.02 -27.74 30.62
CA ASN A 24 -5.38 -27.30 30.32
C ASN A 24 -5.78 -26.26 31.36
N LEU A 25 -5.78 -24.98 30.95
CA LEU A 25 -6.27 -23.86 31.73
C LEU A 25 -7.75 -24.12 32.08
N GLU A 26 -8.15 -23.85 33.32
CA GLU A 26 -9.57 -23.92 33.68
C GLU A 26 -10.40 -22.99 32.81
N THR A 27 -11.61 -23.43 32.48
CA THR A 27 -12.49 -22.65 31.62
C THR A 27 -13.04 -21.46 32.39
N PRO A 28 -12.89 -20.23 31.86
CA PRO A 28 -13.34 -19.04 32.56
C PRO A 28 -14.88 -19.03 32.64
N SER A 29 -15.43 -18.61 33.76
CA SER A 29 -16.88 -18.59 33.98
C SER A 29 -17.30 -17.48 34.94
N PHE A 30 -18.41 -16.81 34.66
CA PHE A 30 -19.03 -15.88 35.59
C PHE A 30 -20.07 -16.61 36.45
N GLY A 31 -20.05 -16.36 37.76
CA GLY A 31 -20.95 -16.98 38.75
C GLY A 31 -22.31 -16.27 38.89
N SER A 32 -23.34 -17.02 39.24
CA SER A 32 -24.70 -16.52 39.47
C SER A 32 -24.78 -15.70 40.77
N GLY A 33 -25.50 -14.58 40.75
CA GLY A 33 -25.66 -13.70 41.91
C GLY A 33 -24.41 -12.91 42.30
N ILE A 34 -23.36 -12.91 41.46
CA ILE A 34 -22.10 -12.21 41.69
C ILE A 34 -21.94 -11.13 40.61
N LEU A 35 -21.67 -9.90 41.05
CA LEU A 35 -21.24 -8.79 40.21
C LEU A 35 -19.71 -8.72 40.25
N TYR A 36 -19.08 -8.85 39.08
CA TYR A 36 -17.64 -8.75 38.93
C TYR A 36 -17.29 -7.34 38.48
N GLN A 37 -16.47 -6.66 39.27
CA GLN A 37 -16.04 -5.31 38.95
C GLN A 37 -14.60 -5.32 38.45
N TYR A 38 -14.38 -4.68 37.31
CA TYR A 38 -13.08 -4.54 36.67
C TYR A 38 -12.70 -3.08 36.49
N ARG A 39 -11.40 -2.79 36.56
CA ARG A 39 -10.82 -1.55 36.05
C ARG A 39 -10.46 -1.76 34.59
N TYR A 40 -10.99 -0.92 33.72
CA TYR A 40 -10.62 -0.88 32.30
C TYR A 40 -9.83 0.40 32.01
N SER A 41 -8.63 0.25 31.45
CA SER A 41 -7.84 1.36 30.93
C SER A 41 -7.51 1.16 29.46
N LEU A 42 -7.50 2.28 28.74
CA LEU A 42 -7.17 2.39 27.32
C LEU A 42 -6.16 3.52 27.17
N ASP A 43 -4.98 3.22 26.67
CA ASP A 43 -3.95 4.17 26.31
C ASP A 43 -3.74 4.11 24.80
N SER A 44 -3.73 5.27 24.14
CA SER A 44 -3.45 5.38 22.71
C SER A 44 -2.46 6.50 22.48
N GLN A 45 -1.35 6.15 21.86
CA GLN A 45 -0.26 7.03 21.53
C GLN A 45 -0.10 7.13 20.02
N LEU A 46 0.11 8.35 19.54
CA LEU A 46 0.63 8.62 18.20
C LEU A 46 1.95 9.39 18.33
N SER A 47 2.99 8.92 17.63
CA SER A 47 4.27 9.61 17.53
C SER A 47 4.80 9.61 16.10
N PHE A 48 5.59 10.62 15.75
CA PHE A 48 6.25 10.69 14.44
C PHE A 48 7.61 10.02 14.50
N LEU A 49 7.93 9.18 13.51
CA LEU A 49 9.20 8.45 13.47
C LEU A 49 10.43 9.37 13.36
N SER A 50 10.28 10.53 12.73
CA SER A 50 11.37 11.53 12.65
C SER A 50 11.66 12.23 13.97
N ARG A 51 10.72 12.24 14.92
CA ARG A 51 10.81 12.95 16.21
C ARG A 51 9.98 12.21 17.29
N PRO A 52 10.42 11.01 17.71
CA PRO A 52 9.62 10.15 18.58
C PRO A 52 9.33 10.76 19.97
N THR A 53 10.18 11.68 20.43
CA THR A 53 10.13 12.28 21.77
C THR A 53 9.47 13.66 21.85
N LEU A 54 9.24 14.33 20.71
CA LEU A 54 8.98 15.79 20.69
C LEU A 54 7.55 16.15 20.26
N GLN A 55 6.77 15.18 19.79
CA GLN A 55 5.46 15.44 19.21
C GLN A 55 4.57 14.21 19.38
N ARG A 56 4.28 13.89 20.64
CA ARG A 56 3.42 12.78 21.05
C ARG A 56 2.01 13.30 21.29
N SER A 57 1.02 12.64 20.69
CA SER A 57 -0.39 12.83 21.09
C SER A 57 -0.81 11.59 21.87
N GLN A 58 -1.28 11.79 23.09
CA GLN A 58 -1.68 10.70 23.97
C GLN A 58 -3.13 10.88 24.41
N LEU A 59 -3.89 9.80 24.32
CA LEU A 59 -5.24 9.69 24.83
C LEU A 59 -5.26 8.57 25.85
N GLN A 60 -5.65 8.88 27.08
CA GLN A 60 -5.87 7.92 28.14
C GLN A 60 -7.34 7.93 28.52
N ALA A 61 -7.93 6.75 28.65
CA ALA A 61 -9.27 6.58 29.18
C ALA A 61 -9.25 5.51 30.25
N GLU A 62 -9.95 5.77 31.35
CA GLU A 62 -10.14 4.81 32.45
C GLU A 62 -11.62 4.73 32.79
N ALA A 63 -12.12 3.54 33.04
CA ALA A 63 -13.49 3.30 33.46
C ALA A 63 -13.55 2.10 34.41
N VAL A 64 -14.63 2.02 35.16
CA VAL A 64 -15.00 0.81 35.89
C VAL A 64 -15.99 0.03 35.02
N VAL A 65 -15.81 -1.27 34.93
CA VAL A 65 -16.64 -2.17 34.12
C VAL A 65 -17.26 -3.21 35.03
N ASP A 66 -18.58 -3.20 35.06
CA ASP A 66 -19.39 -4.14 35.82
C ASP A 66 -19.84 -5.27 34.89
N VAL A 67 -19.63 -6.52 35.30
CA VAL A 67 -20.01 -7.73 34.55
C VAL A 67 -20.90 -8.61 35.43
N ASN A 68 -22.14 -8.80 34.98
CA ASN A 68 -23.15 -9.62 35.65
C ASN A 68 -23.57 -10.80 34.77
N LEU A 69 -23.73 -11.99 35.36
CA LEU A 69 -24.38 -13.12 34.70
C LEU A 69 -25.91 -12.94 34.75
N LEU A 70 -26.56 -12.88 33.58
CA LEU A 70 -28.02 -12.83 33.49
C LEU A 70 -28.65 -14.19 33.24
N TRP A 71 -27.96 -15.06 32.53
CA TRP A 71 -28.45 -16.40 32.18
C TRP A 71 -27.29 -17.32 31.82
N SER A 72 -27.42 -18.59 32.18
CA SER A 72 -26.51 -19.66 31.79
C SER A 72 -27.26 -20.91 31.31
N ASN A 73 -26.62 -21.66 30.42
CA ASN A 73 -27.07 -22.99 30.00
C ASN A 73 -26.08 -24.04 30.46
N THR A 74 -26.47 -24.83 31.46
CA THR A 74 -25.63 -25.88 32.06
C THR A 74 -25.26 -27.00 31.09
N ASN A 75 -25.97 -27.17 29.96
CA ASN A 75 -25.65 -28.22 28.98
C ASN A 75 -24.61 -27.78 27.94
N SER A 76 -24.54 -26.48 27.63
CA SER A 76 -23.69 -25.94 26.55
C SER A 76 -22.61 -24.97 27.05
N ASP A 77 -22.56 -24.72 28.37
CA ASP A 77 -21.71 -23.72 29.03
C ASP A 77 -21.84 -22.31 28.41
N GLU A 78 -23.00 -22.02 27.82
CA GLU A 78 -23.32 -20.71 27.28
C GLU A 78 -23.75 -19.76 28.39
N GLN A 79 -23.29 -18.52 28.32
CA GLN A 79 -23.61 -17.47 29.28
C GLN A 79 -24.08 -16.22 28.54
N LEU A 80 -25.10 -15.56 29.09
CA LEU A 80 -25.50 -14.20 28.71
C LEU A 80 -25.02 -13.25 29.81
N LEU A 81 -24.07 -12.40 29.49
CA LEU A 81 -23.52 -11.42 30.39
C LEU A 81 -24.13 -10.04 30.11
N GLN A 82 -24.40 -9.27 31.16
CA GLN A 82 -24.65 -7.84 31.08
C GLN A 82 -23.37 -7.11 31.48
N ILE A 83 -22.94 -6.18 30.64
CA ILE A 83 -21.72 -5.40 30.82
C ILE A 83 -22.09 -3.91 30.83
N GLN A 84 -21.54 -3.15 31.77
CA GLN A 84 -21.82 -1.73 31.92
C GLN A 84 -20.56 -0.93 32.28
N PHE A 85 -20.38 0.22 31.63
CA PHE A 85 -19.30 1.16 31.96
C PHE A 85 -19.77 2.17 33.01
N HIS A 86 -18.93 2.41 34.00
CA HIS A 86 -19.08 3.41 35.05
C HIS A 86 -17.84 4.32 35.11
N ASP A 87 -18.04 5.54 35.61
CA ASP A 87 -16.97 6.49 35.95
C ASP A 87 -15.89 6.69 34.87
N LEU A 88 -16.29 6.78 33.60
CA LEU A 88 -15.36 7.03 32.50
C LEU A 88 -14.66 8.38 32.69
N ARG A 89 -13.33 8.34 32.74
CA ARG A 89 -12.42 9.48 32.73
C ARG A 89 -11.62 9.45 31.45
N ILE A 90 -11.58 10.56 30.72
CA ILE A 90 -10.74 10.71 29.53
C ILE A 90 -9.77 11.86 29.78
N ASN A 91 -8.48 11.56 29.67
CA ASN A 91 -7.40 12.52 29.70
C ASN A 91 -6.78 12.59 28.31
N GLN A 92 -6.57 13.80 27.81
CA GLN A 92 -5.93 14.02 26.53
C GLN A 92 -4.76 14.96 26.71
N ASP A 93 -3.56 14.42 26.53
CA ASP A 93 -2.33 15.20 26.55
C ASP A 93 -1.97 15.55 25.11
N LEU A 94 -2.22 16.81 24.77
CA LEU A 94 -1.67 17.46 23.59
C LEU A 94 -0.46 18.26 24.07
N GLU A 95 0.76 17.76 23.83
CA GLU A 95 1.94 18.62 23.98
C GLU A 95 1.80 19.80 23.01
N LYS A 96 1.51 20.98 23.55
CA LYS A 96 1.69 22.25 22.87
C LYS A 96 2.85 22.99 23.53
N GLU A 97 3.86 23.30 22.72
CA GLU A 97 4.70 24.49 22.88
C GLU A 97 3.78 25.73 22.91
N ASP A 98 3.32 26.11 24.10
CA ASP A 98 3.08 27.51 24.52
C ASP A 98 2.55 27.51 25.96
N GLN A 99 3.27 28.19 26.86
CA GLN A 99 3.02 28.27 28.31
C GLN A 99 1.75 29.05 28.70
N THR A 100 0.65 28.96 27.94
CA THR A 100 -0.59 29.69 28.27
C THR A 100 -1.89 28.89 28.18
N SER A 101 -1.91 27.63 27.76
CA SER A 101 -3.15 26.82 27.82
C SER A 101 -3.16 25.87 29.02
N LYS A 102 -3.88 26.25 30.09
CA LYS A 102 -4.29 25.34 31.16
C LYS A 102 -4.89 24.07 30.56
N GLY A 103 -4.43 22.91 31.02
CA GLY A 103 -4.89 21.59 30.59
C GLY A 103 -6.41 21.52 30.51
N HIS A 104 -6.93 21.40 29.29
CA HIS A 104 -8.35 21.18 29.07
C HIS A 104 -8.66 19.71 29.38
N SER A 105 -8.98 19.40 30.64
CA SER A 105 -9.76 18.19 30.95
C SER A 105 -11.14 18.37 30.32
N VAL A 106 -11.32 17.81 29.12
CA VAL A 106 -12.63 17.76 28.48
C VAL A 106 -13.44 16.71 29.23
N LYS A 107 -14.20 17.13 30.25
CA LYS A 107 -15.33 16.34 30.75
C LYS A 107 -16.29 16.13 29.58
N GLY A 108 -16.25 14.97 28.95
CA GLY A 108 -17.10 14.62 27.80
C GLY A 108 -18.58 14.66 28.18
N SER A 109 -19.24 15.79 27.91
CA SER A 109 -20.54 16.10 28.53
C SER A 109 -21.78 15.66 27.75
N GLN A 110 -21.66 15.10 26.53
CA GLN A 110 -22.84 14.73 25.72
C GLN A 110 -22.95 13.25 25.34
N ASN A 111 -21.86 12.48 25.32
CA ASN A 111 -21.87 11.05 24.94
C ASN A 111 -21.72 10.07 26.13
N ALA A 112 -21.53 10.58 27.35
CA ALA A 112 -21.30 9.76 28.52
C ALA A 112 -22.52 8.90 28.92
N THR A 113 -23.73 9.43 28.75
CA THR A 113 -24.99 8.74 29.11
C THR A 113 -25.29 7.54 28.22
N GLU A 114 -24.87 7.60 26.95
CA GLU A 114 -25.03 6.51 25.99
C GLU A 114 -23.99 5.40 26.23
N LEU A 115 -22.75 5.75 26.56
CA LEU A 115 -21.73 4.77 26.93
C LEU A 115 -22.08 4.01 28.22
N GLN A 116 -22.71 4.68 29.18
CA GLN A 116 -23.17 4.08 30.44
C GLN A 116 -24.37 3.13 30.28
N GLN A 117 -24.98 3.05 29.08
CA GLN A 117 -26.04 2.07 28.84
C GLN A 117 -25.47 0.65 28.84
N PRO A 118 -26.14 -0.29 29.53
CA PRO A 118 -25.71 -1.69 29.55
C PRO A 118 -25.81 -2.30 28.15
N PHE A 119 -24.91 -3.23 27.87
CA PHE A 119 -24.91 -4.04 26.67
C PHE A 119 -24.72 -5.51 27.03
N PHE A 120 -25.11 -6.40 26.13
CA PHE A 120 -25.27 -7.81 26.44
C PHE A 120 -24.35 -8.66 25.56
N LEU A 121 -23.64 -9.59 26.17
CA LEU A 121 -22.70 -10.47 25.51
C LEU A 121 -23.18 -11.92 25.62
N HIS A 122 -23.41 -12.56 24.48
CA HIS A 122 -23.53 -14.01 24.42
C HIS A 122 -22.12 -14.61 24.32
N TRP A 123 -21.71 -15.28 25.39
CA TRP A 123 -20.36 -15.76 25.62
C TRP A 123 -20.36 -17.27 25.86
N ASN A 124 -19.38 -17.97 25.31
CA ASN A 124 -19.25 -19.42 25.46
C ASN A 124 -17.76 -19.77 25.59
N LYS A 125 -17.33 -20.17 26.80
CA LYS A 125 -15.96 -20.61 27.10
C LYS A 125 -14.86 -19.70 26.53
N GLY A 126 -14.95 -18.39 26.77
CA GLY A 126 -13.99 -17.43 26.23
C GLY A 126 -14.24 -16.99 24.78
N LYS A 127 -15.27 -17.49 24.09
CA LYS A 127 -15.61 -17.06 22.71
C LYS A 127 -16.84 -16.16 22.70
N VAL A 128 -16.77 -15.06 21.93
CA VAL A 128 -17.92 -14.16 21.71
C VAL A 128 -18.77 -14.73 20.57
N LYS A 129 -20.03 -15.06 20.87
CA LYS A 129 -20.97 -15.59 19.88
C LYS A 129 -21.81 -14.48 19.24
N ALA A 130 -22.25 -13.52 20.04
CA ALA A 130 -23.00 -12.36 19.60
C ALA A 130 -22.98 -11.28 20.68
N PHE A 131 -23.21 -10.04 20.29
CA PHE A 131 -23.46 -8.96 21.24
C PHE A 131 -24.69 -8.13 20.84
N TYR A 132 -25.32 -7.53 21.84
CA TYR A 132 -26.59 -6.83 21.71
C TYR A 132 -26.57 -5.51 22.50
N VAL A 133 -27.28 -4.51 22.00
CA VAL A 133 -27.50 -3.22 22.66
C VAL A 133 -29.00 -2.92 22.67
N ALA A 134 -29.44 -2.12 23.64
CA ALA A 134 -30.86 -1.82 23.80
C ALA A 134 -31.40 -0.79 22.78
N LYS A 135 -30.55 0.12 22.31
CA LYS A 135 -30.90 1.18 21.37
C LYS A 135 -29.78 1.33 20.34
N GLU A 136 -30.12 1.88 19.17
CA GLU A 136 -29.09 2.26 18.21
C GLU A 136 -28.14 3.29 18.83
N GLU A 137 -26.84 2.99 18.75
CA GLU A 137 -25.80 3.81 19.35
C GLU A 137 -24.89 4.45 18.29
N ASN A 138 -24.20 5.52 18.68
CA ASN A 138 -23.13 6.13 17.93
C ASN A 138 -22.07 5.07 17.55
N PRO A 139 -21.68 4.93 16.28
CA PRO A 139 -20.70 3.94 15.85
C PRO A 139 -19.37 3.97 16.62
N LEU A 140 -18.94 5.14 17.10
CA LEU A 140 -17.70 5.28 17.88
C LEU A 140 -17.83 4.69 19.29
N ILE A 141 -19.00 4.83 19.92
CA ILE A 141 -19.29 4.23 21.24
C ILE A 141 -19.38 2.71 21.10
N LEU A 142 -20.03 2.26 20.02
CA LEU A 142 -20.14 0.84 19.70
C LEU A 142 -18.78 0.20 19.46
N ASP A 143 -17.84 0.89 18.81
CA ASP A 143 -16.47 0.42 18.62
C ASP A 143 -15.67 0.36 19.93
N LEU A 144 -15.90 1.28 20.87
CA LEU A 144 -15.31 1.18 22.21
C LEU A 144 -15.81 -0.07 22.95
N LYS A 145 -17.13 -0.35 22.88
CA LYS A 145 -17.73 -1.58 23.43
C LYS A 145 -17.15 -2.83 22.76
N ARG A 146 -17.03 -2.86 21.43
CA ARG A 146 -16.39 -3.96 20.67
C ARG A 146 -14.94 -4.20 21.10
N GLY A 147 -14.19 -3.14 21.41
CA GLY A 147 -12.81 -3.24 21.88
C GLY A 147 -12.72 -4.04 23.19
N LEU A 148 -13.52 -3.66 24.19
CA LEU A 148 -13.62 -4.41 25.45
C LEU A 148 -14.07 -5.85 25.23
N LEU A 149 -15.10 -6.08 24.40
CA LEU A 149 -15.57 -7.43 24.08
C LEU A 149 -14.50 -8.29 23.42
N SER A 150 -13.63 -7.69 22.61
CA SER A 150 -12.51 -8.38 21.96
C SER A 150 -11.45 -8.84 22.96
N LEU A 151 -11.29 -8.16 24.11
CA LEU A 151 -10.45 -8.64 25.21
C LEU A 151 -11.05 -9.90 25.85
N LEU A 152 -12.36 -9.96 26.03
CA LEU A 152 -13.05 -11.14 26.59
C LEU A 152 -13.08 -12.34 25.63
N GLN A 153 -12.47 -12.21 24.44
CA GLN A 153 -12.33 -13.26 23.46
C GLN A 153 -10.94 -13.92 23.48
N PHE A 154 -10.86 -15.12 24.04
CA PHE A 154 -9.64 -15.93 24.10
C PHE A 154 -9.96 -17.44 24.10
N GLN A 155 -8.94 -18.28 24.26
CA GLN A 155 -9.11 -19.72 24.43
C GLN A 155 -8.13 -20.27 25.46
N THR A 156 -8.47 -21.44 25.96
CA THR A 156 -7.78 -22.15 27.05
C THR A 156 -6.85 -23.26 26.55
N HIS A 157 -6.69 -23.42 25.24
CA HIS A 157 -5.78 -24.39 24.63
C HIS A 157 -4.86 -23.72 23.61
N SER A 158 -3.64 -24.23 23.47
CA SER A 158 -2.69 -23.73 22.47
C SER A 158 -3.14 -24.10 21.06
N GLY A 159 -2.81 -23.25 20.08
CA GLY A 159 -3.12 -23.51 18.68
C GLY A 159 -3.33 -22.25 17.86
N THR A 160 -3.40 -22.43 16.54
CA THR A 160 -3.67 -21.36 15.58
C THR A 160 -5.05 -21.54 14.96
N MET A 161 -5.84 -20.47 14.94
CA MET A 161 -7.18 -20.46 14.34
C MET A 161 -7.51 -19.12 13.70
N THR A 162 -8.61 -19.08 12.95
CA THR A 162 -9.22 -17.83 12.52
C THR A 162 -10.24 -17.37 13.54
N GLU A 163 -10.18 -16.10 13.93
CA GLU A 163 -11.04 -15.51 14.94
C GLU A 163 -11.60 -14.17 14.42
N GLU A 164 -12.88 -13.90 14.68
CA GLU A 164 -13.51 -12.61 14.34
C GLU A 164 -13.52 -11.71 15.58
N ASP A 165 -12.94 -10.53 15.49
CA ASP A 165 -13.01 -9.50 16.53
C ASP A 165 -13.16 -8.09 15.94
N ILE A 166 -12.96 -7.03 16.73
CA ILE A 166 -13.07 -5.65 16.24
C ILE A 166 -12.19 -5.37 15.01
N SER A 167 -11.04 -6.03 14.89
CA SER A 167 -10.09 -5.89 13.77
C SER A 167 -10.55 -6.60 12.50
N GLY A 168 -11.58 -7.45 12.57
CA GLY A 168 -12.08 -8.30 11.48
C GLY A 168 -11.81 -9.78 11.72
N SER A 169 -11.79 -10.57 10.64
CA SER A 169 -11.49 -11.99 10.69
C SER A 169 -9.99 -12.22 10.46
N CYS A 170 -9.25 -12.59 11.51
CA CYS A 170 -7.79 -12.67 11.52
C CYS A 170 -7.28 -14.04 11.95
N GLN A 171 -6.10 -14.43 11.49
CA GLN A 171 -5.37 -15.56 12.06
C GLN A 171 -4.78 -15.16 13.42
N VAL A 172 -5.02 -16.01 14.42
CA VAL A 172 -4.58 -15.82 15.80
C VAL A 172 -3.91 -17.09 16.29
N THR A 173 -2.79 -16.94 17.01
CA THR A 173 -2.06 -18.02 17.65
C THR A 173 -2.07 -17.86 19.16
N TYR A 174 -2.42 -18.92 19.86
CA TYR A 174 -2.45 -18.99 21.32
C TYR A 174 -1.34 -19.88 21.84
N ALA A 175 -0.62 -19.39 22.84
CA ALA A 175 0.28 -20.16 23.68
C ALA A 175 -0.25 -20.12 25.10
N VAL A 176 -0.68 -21.27 25.60
CA VAL A 176 -1.31 -21.42 26.92
C VAL A 176 -0.34 -22.07 27.90
N SER A 177 -0.26 -21.52 29.09
CA SER A 177 0.45 -22.06 30.26
C SER A 177 -0.54 -22.27 31.41
N LYS A 178 -0.06 -22.74 32.58
CA LYS A 178 -0.91 -23.12 33.71
C LYS A 178 -1.93 -22.05 34.14
N ASP A 179 -1.51 -20.78 34.19
CA ASP A 179 -2.34 -19.66 34.67
C ASP A 179 -2.31 -18.46 33.71
N THR A 180 -1.72 -18.62 32.52
CA THR A 180 -1.55 -17.52 31.56
C THR A 180 -1.84 -17.93 30.12
N VAL A 181 -2.34 -16.98 29.35
CA VAL A 181 -2.56 -17.14 27.91
C VAL A 181 -1.90 -15.99 27.17
N LEU A 182 -1.07 -16.32 26.19
CA LEU A 182 -0.53 -15.36 25.23
C LEU A 182 -1.23 -15.55 23.89
N LYS A 183 -1.94 -14.50 23.45
CA LYS A 183 -2.61 -14.39 22.16
C LYS A 183 -1.77 -13.51 21.25
N THR A 184 -1.37 -14.02 20.09
CA THR A 184 -0.69 -13.24 19.04
C THR A 184 -1.57 -13.20 17.80
N LYS A 185 -1.91 -11.99 17.33
CA LYS A 185 -2.76 -11.79 16.16
C LYS A 185 -1.92 -11.38 14.96
N ASP A 186 -2.06 -12.10 13.85
CA ASP A 186 -1.47 -11.68 12.57
C ASP A 186 -2.38 -10.68 11.87
N LEU A 187 -2.06 -9.39 12.03
CA LEU A 187 -2.81 -8.29 11.44
C LEU A 187 -2.72 -8.22 9.90
N HIS A 188 -1.75 -8.88 9.27
CA HIS A 188 -1.68 -8.95 7.81
C HIS A 188 -2.70 -9.94 7.22
N SER A 189 -3.08 -10.97 7.99
CA SER A 189 -4.09 -11.95 7.58
C SER A 189 -5.54 -11.46 7.69
N CYS A 190 -5.78 -10.32 8.35
CA CYS A 190 -7.12 -9.86 8.67
C CYS A 190 -7.97 -9.50 7.45
N ILE A 191 -9.16 -10.08 7.36
CA ILE A 191 -10.20 -9.74 6.38
C ILE A 191 -11.18 -8.77 7.04
N ARG A 192 -11.25 -7.54 6.52
CA ARG A 192 -12.12 -6.46 7.01
C ARG A 192 -12.63 -5.56 5.89
N PRO A 193 -13.71 -4.79 6.10
CA PRO A 193 -14.17 -3.80 5.12
C PRO A 193 -13.02 -2.86 4.73
N LYS A 194 -12.78 -2.72 3.41
CA LYS A 194 -11.66 -1.92 2.90
C LYS A 194 -11.84 -0.44 3.29
N PHE A 195 -10.83 0.13 3.93
CA PHE A 195 -10.76 1.55 4.26
C PHE A 195 -9.47 2.16 3.72
N GLY A 196 -9.61 3.22 2.92
CA GLY A 196 -8.48 3.91 2.29
C GLY A 196 -7.86 3.16 1.11
N PHE A 197 -6.74 3.70 0.63
CA PHE A 197 -6.01 3.16 -0.51
C PHE A 197 -4.52 3.51 -0.44
N SER A 198 -3.69 2.67 -1.07
CA SER A 198 -2.27 2.94 -1.35
C SER A 198 -2.03 2.92 -2.86
N THR A 199 -0.90 3.47 -3.28
CA THR A 199 -0.46 3.51 -4.68
C THR A 199 -0.07 2.13 -5.20
N ALA A 200 -0.19 1.91 -6.51
CA ALA A 200 0.32 0.72 -7.18
C ALA A 200 1.87 0.65 -7.12
N ASN A 201 2.54 1.81 -7.16
CA ASN A 201 4.00 1.88 -7.11
C ASN A 201 4.50 1.78 -5.67
N LYS A 202 5.22 0.70 -5.36
CA LYS A 202 5.73 0.39 -4.01
C LYS A 202 6.74 1.42 -3.48
N ILE A 203 7.51 2.09 -4.34
CA ILE A 203 8.48 3.13 -3.90
C ILE A 203 7.75 4.34 -3.30
N PHE A 204 6.65 4.76 -3.91
CA PHE A 204 5.78 5.82 -3.37
C PHE A 204 4.71 5.27 -2.42
N GLY A 205 4.77 3.98 -2.12
CA GLY A 205 3.85 3.26 -1.27
C GLY A 205 4.07 3.55 0.20
N LEU A 206 3.04 3.24 0.99
CA LEU A 206 3.17 3.12 2.43
C LEU A 206 3.56 1.70 2.77
N LEU A 207 4.60 1.57 3.59
CA LEU A 207 4.98 0.34 4.25
C LEU A 207 4.32 0.31 5.63
N TRP A 208 3.76 -0.84 6.00
CA TRP A 208 2.98 -1.01 7.22
C TRP A 208 3.49 -2.25 7.96
N HIS A 209 3.90 -2.07 9.20
CA HIS A 209 4.42 -3.11 10.08
C HIS A 209 3.60 -3.14 11.37
N PRO A 210 2.53 -3.93 11.41
CA PRO A 210 1.69 -4.10 12.57
C PRO A 210 2.18 -5.21 13.52
N THR A 211 1.92 -5.04 14.82
CA THR A 211 2.04 -6.11 15.82
C THR A 211 0.85 -6.05 16.77
N SER A 212 0.35 -7.20 17.23
CA SER A 212 -0.77 -7.26 18.19
C SER A 212 -0.60 -8.48 19.08
N LYS A 213 -0.46 -8.22 20.38
CA LYS A 213 -0.26 -9.24 21.41
C LYS A 213 -1.19 -8.96 22.58
N SER A 214 -1.87 -9.99 23.06
CA SER A 214 -2.69 -9.94 24.26
C SER A 214 -2.23 -10.99 25.26
N HIS A 215 -2.14 -10.60 26.52
CA HIS A 215 -1.71 -11.43 27.63
C HIS A 215 -2.82 -11.50 28.67
N TYR A 216 -3.18 -12.71 29.07
CA TYR A 216 -4.22 -12.99 30.04
C TYR A 216 -3.61 -13.69 31.24
N VAL A 217 -4.03 -13.27 32.43
CA VAL A 217 -3.69 -13.91 33.71
C VAL A 217 -4.97 -14.42 34.35
N MET A 218 -4.98 -15.70 34.68
CA MET A 218 -6.10 -16.39 35.28
C MET A 218 -5.82 -16.72 36.74
N GLU A 219 -6.88 -16.79 37.54
CA GLU A 219 -6.85 -17.31 38.91
C GLU A 219 -8.01 -18.30 39.06
N GLY A 220 -7.72 -19.57 38.80
CA GLY A 220 -8.76 -20.59 38.57
C GLY A 220 -9.61 -20.23 37.35
N ASN A 221 -10.93 -20.13 37.53
CA ASN A 221 -11.89 -19.72 36.51
C ASN A 221 -12.06 -18.19 36.37
N LEU A 222 -11.39 -17.39 37.19
CA LEU A 222 -11.47 -15.93 37.16
C LEU A 222 -10.43 -15.33 36.21
N ILE A 223 -10.87 -14.40 35.37
CA ILE A 223 -9.96 -13.54 34.59
C ILE A 223 -9.40 -12.49 35.54
N LYS A 224 -8.17 -12.68 36.03
CA LYS A 224 -7.54 -11.71 36.95
C LYS A 224 -7.14 -10.45 36.19
N SER A 225 -6.55 -10.61 35.02
CA SER A 225 -6.28 -9.49 34.12
C SER A 225 -6.20 -9.91 32.65
N ALA A 226 -6.50 -8.95 31.77
CA ALA A 226 -6.34 -9.06 30.33
C ALA A 226 -5.68 -7.78 29.81
N SER A 227 -4.49 -7.90 29.24
CA SER A 227 -3.74 -6.79 28.65
C SER A 227 -3.60 -7.01 27.15
N SER A 228 -3.76 -5.98 26.34
CA SER A 228 -3.49 -6.05 24.91
C SER A 228 -2.67 -4.86 24.47
N GLU A 229 -1.62 -5.10 23.69
CA GLU A 229 -0.79 -4.08 23.07
C GLU A 229 -0.78 -4.30 21.55
N GLU A 230 -1.20 -3.29 20.82
CA GLU A 230 -1.23 -3.26 19.36
C GLU A 230 -0.43 -2.05 18.87
N ASN A 231 0.59 -2.29 18.04
CA ASN A 231 1.39 -1.24 17.42
C ASN A 231 1.22 -1.26 15.90
N HIS A 232 1.07 -0.09 15.29
CA HIS A 232 1.13 0.12 13.85
C HIS A 232 2.21 1.13 13.48
N ILE A 233 3.29 0.63 12.90
CA ILE A 233 4.33 1.47 12.30
C ILE A 233 4.01 1.63 10.82
N ILE A 234 3.82 2.88 10.36
CA ILE A 234 3.47 3.22 8.99
C ILE A 234 4.44 4.28 8.47
N TYR A 235 5.13 4.02 7.37
CA TYR A 235 6.11 4.95 6.81
C TYR A 235 6.14 4.93 5.27
N GLN A 236 6.72 5.97 4.68
CA GLN A 236 6.89 6.04 3.22
C GLN A 236 8.05 5.17 2.75
N GLY A 237 7.84 4.39 1.69
CA GLY A 237 8.90 3.54 1.12
C GLY A 237 10.16 4.32 0.75
N ILE A 238 10.01 5.46 0.08
CA ILE A 238 11.16 6.30 -0.32
C ILE A 238 11.89 6.97 0.85
N LYS A 239 11.28 7.07 2.04
CA LYS A 239 11.85 7.75 3.21
C LYS A 239 11.15 7.31 4.50
N SER A 240 11.77 6.39 5.24
CA SER A 240 11.22 5.79 6.47
C SER A 240 11.03 6.79 7.60
N SER A 241 11.87 7.84 7.65
CA SER A 241 11.72 8.90 8.65
C SER A 241 10.40 9.69 8.52
N VAL A 242 9.72 9.59 7.36
CA VAL A 242 8.39 10.17 7.15
C VAL A 242 7.36 9.08 7.42
N GLY A 243 7.04 8.92 8.69
CA GLY A 243 6.09 7.93 9.16
C GLY A 243 5.57 8.22 10.57
N VAL A 244 4.69 7.34 11.02
CA VAL A 244 4.04 7.39 12.32
C VAL A 244 4.11 6.02 13.00
N ASP A 245 4.27 6.03 14.32
CA ASP A 245 4.04 4.89 15.20
C ASP A 245 2.76 5.17 15.98
N ILE A 246 1.81 4.24 15.88
CA ILE A 246 0.55 4.26 16.62
C ILE A 246 0.54 3.06 17.54
N THR A 247 0.67 3.31 18.84
CA THR A 247 0.62 2.27 19.87
C THR A 247 -0.68 2.40 20.63
N SER A 248 -1.42 1.30 20.79
CA SER A 248 -2.62 1.21 21.61
C SER A 248 -2.48 0.10 22.63
N ARG A 249 -2.79 0.42 23.89
CA ARG A 249 -2.77 -0.51 25.00
C ARG A 249 -4.13 -0.54 25.66
N GLN A 250 -4.64 -1.72 25.90
CA GLN A 250 -5.84 -1.94 26.69
C GLN A 250 -5.49 -2.82 27.88
N HIS A 251 -6.08 -2.53 29.04
CA HIS A 251 -5.89 -3.33 30.22
C HIS A 251 -7.22 -3.45 30.98
N LEU A 252 -7.58 -4.68 31.30
CA LEU A 252 -8.72 -5.02 32.13
C LEU A 252 -8.19 -5.75 33.36
N GLU A 253 -8.51 -5.27 34.55
CA GLU A 253 -8.00 -5.82 35.81
C GLU A 253 -9.15 -6.02 36.79
N PHE A 254 -9.20 -7.20 37.41
CA PHE A 254 -10.20 -7.52 38.41
C PHE A 254 -10.00 -6.69 39.68
N LEU A 255 -11.08 -6.07 40.17
CA LEU A 255 -11.07 -5.26 41.41
C LEU A 255 -11.70 -6.01 42.58
N SER A 256 -12.98 -6.40 42.43
CA SER A 256 -13.74 -7.00 43.53
C SER A 256 -14.97 -7.77 43.03
N GLN A 257 -15.56 -8.57 43.92
CA GLN A 257 -16.86 -9.20 43.75
C GLN A 257 -17.86 -8.58 44.71
N MET A 258 -19.05 -8.27 44.19
CA MET A 258 -20.18 -7.72 44.96
C MET A 258 -21.42 -8.59 44.77
N PRO A 259 -22.44 -8.50 45.65
CA PRO A 259 -23.74 -9.12 45.41
C PRO A 259 -24.36 -8.59 44.10
N GLY A 260 -24.62 -9.50 43.15
CA GLY A 260 -25.16 -9.19 41.84
C GLY A 260 -26.64 -9.53 41.69
N SER A 261 -27.15 -9.36 40.46
CA SER A 261 -28.53 -9.75 40.13
C SER A 261 -28.69 -11.28 40.09
N LYS A 262 -29.88 -11.76 40.46
CA LYS A 262 -30.23 -13.17 40.30
C LYS A 262 -30.41 -13.51 38.83
N GLU A 263 -30.05 -14.73 38.48
CA GLU A 263 -30.19 -15.28 37.14
C GLU A 263 -31.66 -15.35 36.71
N LEU A 264 -31.92 -15.03 35.44
CA LEU A 264 -33.25 -15.04 34.85
C LEU A 264 -33.70 -16.47 34.56
N SER A 265 -34.94 -16.79 34.96
CA SER A 265 -35.52 -18.11 34.74
C SER A 265 -35.94 -18.30 33.28
N GLY A 266 -35.27 -19.17 32.54
CA GLY A 266 -35.65 -19.53 31.18
C GLY A 266 -34.75 -20.57 30.54
N LYS A 267 -35.31 -21.48 29.74
CA LYS A 267 -34.53 -22.52 29.02
C LYS A 267 -33.95 -22.03 27.68
N ASN A 268 -34.38 -20.88 27.17
CA ASN A 268 -34.04 -20.43 25.81
C ASN A 268 -33.55 -18.98 25.83
N LEU A 269 -32.32 -18.78 25.36
CA LEU A 269 -31.66 -17.48 25.21
C LEU A 269 -32.53 -16.45 24.48
N GLN A 270 -33.21 -16.84 23.40
CA GLN A 270 -34.03 -15.93 22.60
C GLN A 270 -35.21 -15.37 23.41
N LYS A 271 -35.83 -16.18 24.29
CA LYS A 271 -36.93 -15.71 25.15
C LYS A 271 -36.44 -14.67 26.15
N ILE A 272 -35.24 -14.87 26.69
CA ILE A 272 -34.62 -13.95 27.65
C ILE A 272 -34.25 -12.64 26.94
N LEU A 273 -33.56 -12.71 25.79
CA LEU A 273 -33.25 -11.53 25.00
C LEU A 273 -34.51 -10.77 24.57
N ASN A 274 -35.59 -11.47 24.19
CA ASN A 274 -36.87 -10.83 23.87
C ASN A 274 -37.50 -10.13 25.10
N SER A 275 -37.40 -10.70 26.30
CA SER A 275 -37.88 -10.05 27.53
C SER A 275 -37.09 -8.79 27.90
N LEU A 276 -35.79 -8.76 27.59
CA LEU A 276 -34.90 -7.63 27.91
C LEU A 276 -34.94 -6.52 26.85
N LEU A 277 -34.96 -6.90 25.57
CA LEU A 277 -34.75 -6.00 24.43
C LEU A 277 -35.93 -5.93 23.46
N GLY A 278 -36.98 -6.73 23.67
CA GLY A 278 -38.14 -6.83 22.78
C GLY A 278 -37.84 -7.58 21.48
N LYS A 279 -37.12 -6.94 20.55
CA LYS A 279 -36.70 -7.51 19.25
C LYS A 279 -35.18 -7.38 19.06
N PRO A 280 -34.39 -8.20 19.78
CA PRO A 280 -32.93 -8.13 19.75
C PRO A 280 -32.39 -8.49 18.36
N GLN A 281 -31.48 -7.67 17.83
CA GLN A 281 -30.67 -8.02 16.66
C GLN A 281 -29.20 -8.16 17.07
N PRO A 282 -28.53 -9.25 16.71
CA PRO A 282 -27.11 -9.41 16.98
C PRO A 282 -26.30 -8.42 16.15
N ILE A 283 -25.38 -7.72 16.80
CA ILE A 283 -24.47 -6.80 16.14
C ILE A 283 -23.16 -7.53 15.84
N LYS A 284 -22.59 -7.24 14.66
CA LYS A 284 -21.29 -7.77 14.23
C LYS A 284 -20.15 -7.19 15.07
N LEU A 285 -19.26 -8.06 15.53
CA LEU A 285 -18.07 -7.70 16.32
C LEU A 285 -17.06 -6.90 15.49
N THR A 286 -16.94 -7.20 14.19
CA THR A 286 -16.12 -6.42 13.26
C THR A 286 -16.58 -4.96 13.17
N SER A 287 -15.65 -4.01 13.35
CA SER A 287 -15.91 -2.58 13.18
C SER A 287 -16.26 -2.24 11.71
N GLN A 288 -17.14 -1.26 11.54
CA GLN A 288 -17.49 -0.71 10.24
C GLN A 288 -16.78 0.63 10.02
N PRO A 289 -16.29 0.91 8.79
CA PRO A 289 -15.62 2.17 8.52
C PRO A 289 -16.55 3.36 8.79
N PHE A 290 -16.24 4.14 9.82
CA PHE A 290 -16.98 5.34 10.15
C PHE A 290 -16.27 6.58 9.61
N LYS A 291 -16.95 7.34 8.76
CA LYS A 291 -16.44 8.62 8.28
C LYS A 291 -16.87 9.72 9.24
N ARG A 292 -15.92 10.27 10.00
CA ARG A 292 -16.19 11.42 10.88
C ARG A 292 -16.72 12.60 10.06
N ILE A 293 -17.93 13.03 10.38
CA ILE A 293 -18.50 14.27 9.85
C ILE A 293 -17.96 15.40 10.69
N CYS A 294 -17.11 16.23 10.09
CA CYS A 294 -16.61 17.43 10.74
C CYS A 294 -17.60 18.57 10.52
N SER A 295 -18.32 18.94 11.58
CA SER A 295 -19.30 20.05 11.58
C SER A 295 -18.63 21.41 11.41
N GLU A 296 -17.42 21.59 11.95
CA GLU A 296 -16.69 22.86 11.94
C GLU A 296 -15.70 23.00 10.76
N CYS A 297 -15.56 21.98 9.92
CA CYS A 297 -14.63 22.03 8.81
C CYS A 297 -15.17 22.91 7.67
N PRO A 298 -14.32 23.74 7.03
CA PRO A 298 -14.76 24.58 5.93
C PRO A 298 -15.22 23.74 4.74
N THR A 299 -16.33 24.13 4.12
CA THR A 299 -16.76 23.58 2.83
C THR A 299 -15.80 24.01 1.71
N LEU A 300 -15.75 23.25 0.61
CA LEU A 300 -14.95 23.59 -0.58
C LEU A 300 -15.19 25.04 -1.03
N ARG A 301 -16.47 25.45 -1.06
CA ARG A 301 -16.87 26.81 -1.43
C ARG A 301 -16.34 27.86 -0.46
N SER A 302 -16.40 27.61 0.85
CA SER A 302 -15.88 28.53 1.86
C SER A 302 -14.36 28.67 1.78
N TYR A 303 -13.66 27.54 1.66
CA TYR A 303 -12.20 27.51 1.55
C TYR A 303 -11.70 28.29 0.32
N LEU A 304 -12.29 28.05 -0.85
CA LEU A 304 -11.91 28.72 -2.09
C LEU A 304 -12.22 30.22 -2.07
N LYS A 305 -13.33 30.65 -1.45
CA LYS A 305 -13.62 32.08 -1.25
C LYS A 305 -12.55 32.74 -0.39
N THR A 306 -12.15 32.10 0.70
CA THR A 306 -11.09 32.62 1.59
C THR A 306 -9.75 32.68 0.87
N PHE A 307 -9.42 31.65 0.08
CA PHE A 307 -8.20 31.64 -0.72
C PHE A 307 -8.17 32.77 -1.76
N ALA A 308 -9.28 32.97 -2.49
CA ALA A 308 -9.42 34.05 -3.47
C ALA A 308 -9.28 35.45 -2.82
N LYS A 309 -9.88 35.66 -1.63
CA LYS A 309 -9.73 36.91 -0.86
C LYS A 309 -8.28 37.19 -0.49
N LYS A 310 -7.50 36.15 -0.17
CA LYS A 310 -6.08 36.29 0.18
C LYS A 310 -5.17 36.56 -1.03
N LYS A 311 -5.71 36.57 -2.27
CA LYS A 311 -4.97 36.78 -3.53
C LYS A 311 -3.68 35.96 -3.63
N ILE A 312 -3.70 34.74 -3.09
CA ILE A 312 -2.52 33.86 -3.10
C ILE A 312 -2.25 33.48 -4.55
N LYS A 313 -1.11 33.92 -5.08
CA LYS A 313 -0.62 33.51 -6.40
C LYS A 313 -0.12 32.08 -6.31
N LEU A 314 -0.64 31.22 -7.17
CA LEU A 314 -0.14 29.86 -7.31
C LEU A 314 1.09 29.88 -8.21
N ASP A 315 2.19 29.39 -7.67
CA ASP A 315 3.46 29.20 -8.34
C ASP A 315 3.82 27.73 -8.23
N PRO A 316 3.82 26.96 -9.33
CA PRO A 316 4.14 25.53 -9.31
C PRO A 316 5.49 25.21 -8.67
N SER A 317 6.41 26.17 -8.60
CA SER A 317 7.75 26.02 -8.01
C SER A 317 7.76 26.16 -6.49
N LYS A 318 6.65 26.58 -5.87
CA LYS A 318 6.55 26.82 -4.42
C LYS A 318 5.84 25.70 -3.69
N ALA A 319 6.42 25.27 -2.56
CA ALA A 319 5.81 24.28 -1.67
C ALA A 319 4.39 24.67 -1.21
N SER A 320 4.10 25.96 -1.01
CA SER A 320 2.77 26.45 -0.65
C SER A 320 1.68 26.07 -1.66
N THR A 321 2.02 26.05 -2.96
CA THR A 321 1.14 25.59 -4.04
C THR A 321 0.86 24.10 -3.91
N THR A 322 1.89 23.30 -3.63
CA THR A 322 1.75 21.85 -3.40
C THR A 322 0.87 21.55 -2.18
N TRP A 323 1.05 22.29 -1.08
CA TRP A 323 0.18 22.18 0.11
C TRP A 323 -1.26 22.54 -0.20
N HIS A 324 -1.47 23.61 -0.97
CA HIS A 324 -2.80 24.00 -1.43
C HIS A 324 -3.45 22.91 -2.31
N PHE A 325 -2.70 22.37 -3.27
CA PHE A 325 -3.15 21.26 -4.12
C PHE A 325 -3.61 20.06 -3.28
N SER A 326 -2.76 19.61 -2.34
CA SER A 326 -3.09 18.51 -1.43
C SER A 326 -4.37 18.79 -0.64
N ARG A 327 -4.54 20.02 -0.13
CA ARG A 327 -5.77 20.40 0.58
C ARG A 327 -7.01 20.35 -0.31
N VAL A 328 -6.93 20.87 -1.53
CA VAL A 328 -8.03 20.84 -2.51
C VAL A 328 -8.40 19.39 -2.85
N VAL A 329 -7.43 18.53 -3.11
CA VAL A 329 -7.65 17.08 -3.35
C VAL A 329 -8.44 16.45 -2.19
N GLN A 330 -8.06 16.71 -0.95
CA GLN A 330 -8.78 16.18 0.22
C GLN A 330 -10.23 16.67 0.31
N MET A 331 -10.48 17.93 -0.04
CA MET A 331 -11.84 18.48 -0.05
C MET A 331 -12.69 17.89 -1.18
N LEU A 332 -12.09 17.67 -2.36
CA LEU A 332 -12.75 17.08 -3.53
C LEU A 332 -13.15 15.62 -3.31
N ARG A 333 -12.41 14.86 -2.49
CA ARG A 333 -12.76 13.47 -2.11
C ARG A 333 -14.15 13.35 -1.49
N SER A 334 -14.62 14.38 -0.79
CA SER A 334 -15.94 14.41 -0.15
C SER A 334 -16.95 15.34 -0.81
N ALA A 335 -16.56 16.08 -1.85
CA ALA A 335 -17.42 17.06 -2.49
C ALA A 335 -18.48 16.40 -3.38
N LYS A 336 -19.64 17.06 -3.52
CA LYS A 336 -20.71 16.62 -4.41
C LYS A 336 -20.38 17.01 -5.85
N LYS A 337 -20.79 16.19 -6.82
CA LYS A 337 -20.58 16.42 -8.27
C LYS A 337 -20.99 17.85 -8.68
N LYS A 338 -22.16 18.31 -8.22
CA LYS A 338 -22.70 19.65 -8.54
C LYS A 338 -21.76 20.78 -8.12
N ASP A 339 -21.13 20.67 -6.94
CA ASP A 339 -20.22 21.70 -6.41
C ASP A 339 -18.91 21.73 -7.19
N ILE A 340 -18.40 20.56 -7.59
CA ILE A 340 -17.18 20.42 -8.38
C ILE A 340 -17.40 20.96 -9.80
N LEU A 341 -18.53 20.63 -10.43
CA LEU A 341 -18.87 21.14 -11.75
C LEU A 341 -19.03 22.67 -11.74
N LEU A 342 -19.64 23.22 -10.68
CA LEU A 342 -19.75 24.66 -10.51
C LEU A 342 -18.38 25.32 -10.33
N LEU A 343 -17.45 24.67 -9.62
CA LEU A 343 -16.07 25.12 -9.49
C LEU A 343 -15.39 25.19 -10.85
N LEU A 344 -15.44 24.12 -11.64
CA LEU A 344 -14.81 24.06 -12.96
C LEU A 344 -15.39 25.12 -13.91
N LYS A 345 -16.72 25.30 -13.93
CA LYS A 345 -17.38 26.32 -14.78
C LYS A 345 -17.03 27.76 -14.40
N LYS A 346 -16.67 28.03 -13.14
CA LYS A 346 -16.35 29.38 -12.64
C LYS A 346 -14.86 29.67 -12.54
N ALA A 347 -14.01 28.65 -12.69
CA ALA A 347 -12.58 28.82 -12.57
C ALA A 347 -12.04 29.64 -13.76
N PRO A 348 -11.05 30.52 -13.52
CA PRO A 348 -10.28 31.13 -14.61
C PRO A 348 -9.63 30.06 -15.49
N GLU A 349 -9.48 30.34 -16.79
CA GLU A 349 -8.93 29.37 -17.74
C GLU A 349 -7.53 28.87 -17.35
N SER A 350 -6.68 29.76 -16.83
CA SER A 350 -5.34 29.44 -16.32
C SER A 350 -5.33 28.48 -15.12
N MET A 351 -6.45 28.36 -14.41
CA MET A 351 -6.62 27.53 -13.22
C MET A 351 -7.32 26.20 -13.51
N LEU A 352 -7.88 26.02 -14.70
CA LEU A 352 -8.57 24.79 -15.09
C LEU A 352 -7.66 23.55 -15.00
N PRO A 353 -6.39 23.56 -15.48
CA PRO A 353 -5.51 22.41 -15.35
C PRO A 353 -5.34 21.96 -13.90
N PHE A 354 -5.08 22.91 -12.99
CA PHE A 354 -4.91 22.64 -11.56
C PHE A 354 -6.13 21.95 -10.94
N TYR A 355 -7.34 22.43 -11.23
CA TYR A 355 -8.56 21.82 -10.66
C TYR A 355 -8.91 20.48 -11.31
N ILE A 356 -8.62 20.30 -12.61
CA ILE A 356 -8.80 19.01 -13.30
C ILE A 356 -7.86 17.96 -12.70
N GLU A 357 -6.57 18.30 -12.56
CA GLU A 357 -5.57 17.44 -11.92
C GLU A 357 -5.95 17.09 -10.48
N ALA A 358 -6.40 18.07 -9.69
CA ALA A 358 -6.82 17.84 -8.31
C ALA A 358 -8.08 16.95 -8.23
N ALA A 359 -9.02 17.10 -9.16
CA ALA A 359 -10.22 16.27 -9.22
C ALA A 359 -9.91 14.82 -9.63
N ILE A 360 -8.97 14.60 -10.55
CA ILE A 360 -8.51 13.26 -10.92
C ILE A 360 -7.75 12.63 -9.76
N ALA A 361 -6.85 13.37 -9.11
CA ALA A 361 -6.10 12.91 -7.92
C ALA A 361 -6.98 12.66 -6.69
N ALA A 362 -8.21 13.21 -6.66
CA ALA A 362 -9.18 12.94 -5.61
C ALA A 362 -9.72 11.51 -5.69
N HIS A 363 -9.72 10.85 -6.86
CA HIS A 363 -10.18 9.47 -7.03
C HIS A 363 -11.60 9.19 -6.49
N SER A 364 -12.48 10.19 -6.52
CA SER A 364 -13.88 10.03 -6.14
C SER A 364 -14.77 10.01 -7.38
N THR A 365 -15.79 9.14 -7.37
CA THR A 365 -16.78 9.07 -8.47
C THR A 365 -17.39 10.42 -8.81
N PRO A 366 -17.79 11.28 -7.82
CA PRO A 366 -18.30 12.61 -8.13
C PRO A 366 -17.31 13.52 -8.85
N SER A 367 -16.02 13.45 -8.51
CA SER A 367 -14.97 14.24 -9.17
C SER A 367 -14.75 13.80 -10.62
N LEU A 368 -14.63 12.50 -10.85
CA LEU A 368 -14.44 11.94 -12.19
C LEU A 368 -15.61 12.30 -13.12
N LEU A 369 -16.85 12.11 -12.66
CA LEU A 369 -18.04 12.45 -13.45
C LEU A 369 -18.16 13.95 -13.71
N ALA A 370 -17.78 14.81 -12.75
CA ALA A 370 -17.81 16.26 -12.94
C ALA A 370 -16.79 16.73 -13.99
N VAL A 371 -15.56 16.18 -13.95
CA VAL A 371 -14.52 16.48 -14.94
C VAL A 371 -14.94 16.02 -16.33
N THR A 372 -15.46 14.80 -16.45
CA THR A 372 -15.95 14.27 -17.74
C THR A 372 -17.04 15.18 -18.32
N GLU A 373 -18.07 15.48 -17.54
CA GLU A 373 -19.16 16.37 -17.98
C GLU A 373 -18.63 17.76 -18.37
N PHE A 374 -17.69 18.33 -17.60
CA PHE A 374 -17.10 19.61 -17.92
C PHE A 374 -16.35 19.59 -19.26
N LEU A 375 -15.55 18.55 -19.52
CA LEU A 375 -14.80 18.41 -20.77
C LEU A 375 -15.72 18.21 -21.99
N ASP A 376 -16.87 17.57 -21.83
CA ASP A 376 -17.87 17.44 -22.92
C ASP A 376 -18.47 18.78 -23.33
N LEU A 377 -18.70 19.67 -22.36
CA LEU A 377 -19.33 20.96 -22.59
C LEU A 377 -18.44 21.96 -23.36
N GLN A 378 -17.11 21.77 -23.35
CA GLN A 378 -16.15 22.77 -23.86
C GLN A 378 -15.82 22.64 -25.36
N GLY A 379 -16.27 21.57 -26.03
CA GLY A 379 -16.08 21.38 -27.47
C GLY A 379 -14.61 21.43 -27.94
N ARG A 380 -14.36 21.86 -29.20
CA ARG A 380 -13.00 21.88 -29.81
C ARG A 380 -12.05 22.94 -29.22
N LYS A 381 -12.53 23.88 -28.41
CA LYS A 381 -11.75 25.07 -27.98
C LYS A 381 -10.71 24.78 -26.89
N GLN A 382 -10.70 23.60 -26.27
CA GLN A 382 -9.82 23.29 -25.14
C GLN A 382 -9.14 21.91 -25.26
N MET A 383 -8.52 21.61 -26.41
CA MET A 383 -7.71 20.39 -26.60
C MET A 383 -6.59 20.24 -25.56
N SER A 384 -6.01 21.36 -25.10
CA SER A 384 -5.02 21.38 -24.02
C SER A 384 -5.54 20.80 -22.70
N LEU A 385 -6.83 20.98 -22.38
CA LEU A 385 -7.42 20.42 -21.17
C LEU A 385 -7.64 18.90 -21.27
N VAL A 386 -7.91 18.39 -22.47
CA VAL A 386 -7.99 16.94 -22.71
C VAL A 386 -6.63 16.31 -22.51
N GLU A 387 -5.57 16.95 -23.01
CA GLU A 387 -4.19 16.48 -22.79
C GLU A 387 -3.80 16.51 -21.31
N ASN A 388 -4.13 17.59 -20.58
CA ASN A 388 -3.93 17.66 -19.13
C ASN A 388 -4.70 16.56 -18.38
N PHE A 389 -5.95 16.30 -18.75
CA PHE A 389 -6.74 15.18 -18.22
C PHE A 389 -6.04 13.84 -18.44
N LEU A 390 -5.53 13.60 -19.66
CA LEU A 390 -4.84 12.38 -20.00
C LEU A 390 -3.55 12.20 -19.16
N TYR A 391 -2.69 13.22 -19.05
CA TYR A 391 -1.50 13.14 -18.21
C TYR A 391 -1.81 12.92 -16.72
N ALA A 392 -2.81 13.63 -16.20
CA ALA A 392 -3.26 13.44 -14.83
C ALA A 392 -3.79 12.02 -14.58
N ALA A 393 -4.52 11.45 -15.55
CA ALA A 393 -4.94 10.04 -15.48
C ALA A 393 -3.73 9.10 -15.49
N ALA A 394 -2.75 9.34 -16.36
CA ALA A 394 -1.53 8.55 -16.47
C ALA A 394 -0.71 8.56 -15.18
N LEU A 395 -0.67 9.69 -14.47
CA LEU A 395 0.06 9.88 -13.21
C LEU A 395 -0.76 9.51 -11.97
N SER A 396 -2.01 9.08 -12.14
CA SER A 396 -2.83 8.58 -11.04
C SER A 396 -2.08 7.50 -10.24
N PRO A 397 -1.95 7.65 -8.91
CA PRO A 397 -1.30 6.65 -8.06
C PRO A 397 -2.10 5.35 -7.98
N ARG A 398 -3.43 5.42 -8.17
CA ARG A 398 -4.33 4.29 -8.15
C ARG A 398 -5.46 4.50 -9.16
N PRO A 399 -5.28 4.13 -10.43
CA PRO A 399 -6.36 4.23 -11.40
C PRO A 399 -7.51 3.29 -11.02
N SER A 400 -8.73 3.70 -11.32
CA SER A 400 -9.94 2.91 -11.11
C SER A 400 -10.53 2.46 -12.45
N LYS A 401 -11.42 1.46 -12.42
CA LYS A 401 -12.17 1.01 -13.60
C LYS A 401 -12.89 2.18 -14.27
N GLU A 402 -13.49 3.07 -13.47
CA GLU A 402 -14.20 4.24 -13.95
C GLU A 402 -13.26 5.23 -14.65
N LEU A 403 -12.11 5.56 -14.06
CA LEU A 403 -11.13 6.44 -14.71
C LEU A 403 -10.64 5.85 -16.03
N PHE A 404 -10.41 4.53 -16.06
CA PHE A 404 -9.97 3.84 -17.26
C PHE A 404 -11.02 3.87 -18.36
N GLY A 405 -12.29 3.57 -18.04
CA GLY A 405 -13.41 3.69 -18.98
C GLY A 405 -13.54 5.10 -19.56
N LEU A 406 -13.42 6.12 -18.71
CA LEU A 406 -13.45 7.53 -19.16
C LEU A 406 -12.32 7.86 -20.15
N VAL A 407 -11.11 7.32 -19.94
CA VAL A 407 -10.01 7.50 -20.89
C VAL A 407 -10.29 6.80 -22.22
N LEU A 408 -10.81 5.57 -22.19
CA LEU A 408 -11.17 4.83 -23.40
C LEU A 408 -12.24 5.56 -24.22
N ASP A 409 -13.32 6.02 -23.58
CA ASP A 409 -14.41 6.75 -24.23
C ASP A 409 -13.90 8.02 -24.91
N ARG A 410 -12.97 8.73 -24.25
CA ARG A 410 -12.37 9.95 -24.79
C ARG A 410 -11.51 9.67 -26.01
N LEU A 411 -10.73 8.58 -26.00
CA LEU A 411 -9.85 8.22 -27.11
C LEU A 411 -10.60 7.63 -28.31
N ASN A 412 -11.81 7.10 -28.10
CA ASN A 412 -12.71 6.67 -29.16
C ASN A 412 -13.39 7.85 -29.89
N ASN A 413 -13.31 9.08 -29.37
CA ASN A 413 -13.89 10.25 -30.00
C ASN A 413 -13.07 10.70 -31.23
N LYS A 414 -13.69 10.69 -32.41
CA LYS A 414 -13.07 11.02 -33.72
C LYS A 414 -12.56 12.47 -33.86
N LYS A 415 -12.65 13.29 -32.81
CA LYS A 415 -12.28 14.72 -32.83
C LYS A 415 -10.85 15.01 -32.32
N LEU A 416 -10.10 13.99 -31.90
CA LEU A 416 -8.73 14.17 -31.40
C LEU A 416 -7.72 14.35 -32.54
N ASN A 417 -6.74 15.21 -32.34
CA ASN A 417 -5.59 15.32 -33.25
C ASN A 417 -4.66 14.09 -33.07
N LYS A 418 -3.76 13.89 -34.04
CA LYS A 418 -2.87 12.74 -34.06
C LYS A 418 -1.96 12.65 -32.83
N ALA A 419 -1.37 13.77 -32.40
CA ALA A 419 -0.45 13.80 -31.25
C ALA A 419 -1.16 13.44 -29.93
N THR A 420 -2.33 14.02 -29.67
CA THR A 420 -3.14 13.70 -28.48
C THR A 420 -3.59 12.23 -28.50
N TRP A 421 -3.89 11.69 -29.68
CA TRP A 421 -4.26 10.28 -29.82
C TRP A 421 -3.08 9.33 -29.57
N GLU A 422 -1.87 9.69 -30.02
CA GLU A 422 -0.63 8.97 -29.74
C GLU A 422 -0.33 8.97 -28.23
N THR A 423 -0.38 10.16 -27.59
CA THR A 423 -0.24 10.31 -26.14
C THR A 423 -1.27 9.48 -25.39
N GLY A 424 -2.53 9.57 -25.78
CA GLY A 424 -3.61 8.76 -25.22
C GLY A 424 -3.37 7.26 -25.31
N SER A 425 -2.86 6.79 -26.44
CA SER A 425 -2.53 5.37 -26.65
C SER A 425 -1.44 4.90 -25.68
N MET A 426 -0.41 5.71 -25.41
CA MET A 426 0.61 5.41 -24.41
C MET A 426 0.04 5.36 -22.99
N ILE A 427 -0.94 6.23 -22.70
CA ILE A 427 -1.59 6.34 -21.40
C ILE A 427 -2.51 5.14 -21.14
N ILE A 428 -3.24 4.64 -22.14
CA ILE A 428 -3.95 3.36 -22.04
C ILE A 428 -2.98 2.27 -21.58
N GLY A 429 -1.80 2.17 -22.23
CA GLY A 429 -0.78 1.20 -21.86
C GLY A 429 -0.34 1.32 -20.40
N SER A 430 -0.06 2.54 -19.93
CA SER A 430 0.30 2.81 -18.53
C SER A 430 -0.81 2.42 -17.54
N LEU A 431 -2.07 2.74 -17.87
CA LEU A 431 -3.22 2.41 -17.03
C LEU A 431 -3.46 0.90 -16.94
N VAL A 432 -3.36 0.19 -18.07
CA VAL A 432 -3.43 -1.28 -18.13
C VAL A 432 -2.35 -1.88 -17.22
N GLY A 433 -1.10 -1.42 -17.33
CA GLY A 433 -0.01 -1.89 -16.47
C GLY A 433 -0.30 -1.70 -14.99
N LYS A 434 -0.76 -0.51 -14.60
CA LYS A 434 -1.11 -0.19 -13.20
C LYS A 434 -2.29 -1.02 -12.68
N LEU A 435 -3.35 -1.20 -13.48
CA LEU A 435 -4.50 -2.01 -13.10
C LEU A 435 -4.10 -3.49 -12.92
N CYS A 436 -3.27 -4.04 -13.80
CA CYS A 436 -2.75 -5.39 -13.64
C CYS A 436 -1.85 -5.53 -12.40
N GLN A 437 -0.98 -4.54 -12.10
CA GLN A 437 -0.20 -4.51 -10.85
C GLN A 437 -1.06 -4.47 -9.58
N MET A 438 -2.30 -4.01 -9.69
CA MET A 438 -3.28 -3.97 -8.61
C MET A 438 -4.19 -5.21 -8.55
N ASN A 439 -3.84 -6.30 -9.24
CA ASN A 439 -4.65 -7.52 -9.39
C ASN A 439 -6.02 -7.25 -10.03
N GLN A 440 -6.08 -6.32 -10.99
CA GLN A 440 -7.28 -6.01 -11.77
C GLN A 440 -7.05 -6.24 -13.26
N CYS A 441 -6.20 -7.20 -13.61
CA CYS A 441 -5.91 -7.53 -15.01
C CYS A 441 -7.09 -8.24 -15.71
N ASP A 442 -7.94 -8.90 -14.92
CA ASP A 442 -9.10 -9.68 -15.39
C ASP A 442 -10.33 -8.82 -15.70
N LEU A 443 -10.24 -7.49 -15.55
CA LEU A 443 -11.30 -6.59 -15.99
C LEU A 443 -11.48 -6.72 -17.51
N GLU A 444 -12.73 -6.83 -17.95
CA GLU A 444 -13.09 -6.97 -19.36
C GLU A 444 -12.50 -5.81 -20.19
N GLU A 445 -12.62 -4.58 -19.72
CA GLU A 445 -12.10 -3.40 -20.41
C GLU A 445 -10.57 -3.44 -20.56
N VAL A 446 -9.87 -4.01 -19.58
CA VAL A 446 -8.41 -4.16 -19.61
C VAL A 446 -8.01 -5.21 -20.66
N SER A 447 -8.70 -6.35 -20.67
CA SER A 447 -8.46 -7.42 -21.65
C SER A 447 -8.73 -6.94 -23.07
N LEU A 448 -9.86 -6.28 -23.31
CA LEU A 448 -10.21 -5.69 -24.61
C LEU A 448 -9.18 -4.66 -25.07
N ALA A 449 -8.66 -3.83 -24.16
CA ALA A 449 -7.62 -2.85 -24.48
C ALA A 449 -6.30 -3.53 -24.90
N LYS A 450 -5.87 -4.58 -24.20
CA LYS A 450 -4.68 -5.37 -24.54
C LYS A 450 -4.81 -5.98 -25.93
N GLU A 451 -5.93 -6.63 -26.22
CA GLU A 451 -6.22 -7.23 -27.52
C GLU A 451 -6.28 -6.18 -28.63
N ALA A 452 -6.92 -5.04 -28.39
CA ALA A 452 -7.02 -3.97 -29.36
C ALA A 452 -5.64 -3.38 -29.74
N ILE A 453 -4.73 -3.23 -28.76
CA ILE A 453 -3.36 -2.77 -29.02
C ILE A 453 -2.60 -3.81 -29.86
N LEU A 454 -2.67 -5.09 -29.50
CA LEU A 454 -2.01 -6.17 -30.25
C LEU A 454 -2.54 -6.30 -31.69
N LYS A 455 -3.87 -6.31 -31.85
CA LYS A 455 -4.51 -6.43 -33.16
C LYS A 455 -4.11 -5.29 -34.10
N LYS A 456 -4.07 -4.06 -33.60
CA LYS A 456 -3.64 -2.89 -34.39
C LYS A 456 -2.15 -2.90 -34.70
N LEU A 457 -1.30 -3.39 -33.77
CA LEU A 457 0.12 -3.56 -34.01
C LEU A 457 0.40 -4.56 -35.14
N HIS A 458 -0.24 -5.74 -35.10
CA HIS A 458 -0.07 -6.78 -36.11
C HIS A 458 -0.70 -6.42 -37.46
N GLY A 459 -1.87 -5.76 -37.45
CA GLY A 459 -2.58 -5.38 -38.67
C GLY A 459 -2.03 -4.15 -39.39
N SER A 460 -1.16 -3.36 -38.74
CA SER A 460 -0.61 -2.15 -39.35
C SER A 460 0.51 -2.46 -40.34
N LYS A 461 0.50 -1.78 -41.50
CA LYS A 461 1.61 -1.78 -42.48
C LYS A 461 2.58 -0.63 -42.25
N THR A 462 2.17 0.44 -41.57
CA THR A 462 2.97 1.65 -41.41
C THR A 462 3.79 1.63 -40.12
N ASP A 463 5.07 1.98 -40.24
CA ASP A 463 6.00 1.99 -39.09
C ASP A 463 5.59 3.02 -38.03
N SER A 464 5.03 4.17 -38.40
CA SER A 464 4.56 5.18 -37.44
C SER A 464 3.46 4.64 -36.52
N VAL A 465 2.50 3.91 -37.06
CA VAL A 465 1.41 3.29 -36.28
C VAL A 465 1.94 2.13 -35.44
N LYS A 466 2.86 1.30 -35.98
CA LYS A 466 3.51 0.24 -35.21
C LYS A 466 4.33 0.80 -34.04
N MET A 467 5.08 1.88 -34.26
CA MET A 467 5.86 2.57 -33.22
C MET A 467 4.97 3.02 -32.07
N MET A 468 3.83 3.63 -32.37
CA MET A 468 2.89 4.08 -31.35
C MET A 468 2.33 2.90 -30.54
N HIS A 469 1.91 1.81 -31.19
CA HIS A 469 1.41 0.64 -30.47
C HIS A 469 2.52 -0.08 -29.67
N LEU A 470 3.75 -0.14 -30.16
CA LEU A 470 4.90 -0.62 -29.39
C LEU A 470 5.18 0.26 -28.17
N ALA A 471 5.07 1.59 -28.30
CA ALA A 471 5.20 2.50 -27.18
C ALA A 471 4.08 2.30 -26.14
N SER A 472 2.85 2.04 -26.58
CA SER A 472 1.73 1.67 -25.71
C SER A 472 2.01 0.37 -24.96
N LEU A 473 2.41 -0.70 -25.66
CA LEU A 473 2.80 -1.97 -25.02
C LEU A 473 3.97 -1.77 -24.05
N LYS A 474 4.96 -0.95 -24.41
CA LYS A 474 6.13 -0.64 -23.56
C LYS A 474 5.70 0.03 -22.25
N SER A 475 4.61 0.79 -22.26
CA SER A 475 4.05 1.43 -21.06
C SER A 475 3.29 0.46 -20.14
N THR A 476 2.81 -0.68 -20.66
CA THR A 476 2.13 -1.71 -19.85
C THR A 476 3.08 -2.44 -18.90
N LEU A 477 4.33 -2.65 -19.32
CA LEU A 477 5.34 -3.43 -18.61
C LEU A 477 4.87 -4.85 -18.20
N LEU A 478 3.97 -5.46 -19.00
CA LEU A 478 3.47 -6.81 -18.73
C LEU A 478 4.38 -7.88 -19.37
N PRO A 479 4.83 -8.91 -18.61
CA PRO A 479 5.71 -9.95 -19.13
C PRO A 479 5.16 -10.72 -20.33
N GLU A 480 3.83 -10.82 -20.46
CA GLU A 480 3.15 -11.49 -21.59
C GLU A 480 3.54 -10.91 -22.96
N PHE A 481 3.90 -9.62 -23.04
CA PHE A 481 4.29 -8.95 -24.29
C PHE A 481 5.76 -9.09 -24.66
N ILE A 482 6.59 -9.74 -23.84
CA ILE A 482 8.02 -9.96 -24.14
C ILE A 482 8.18 -10.73 -25.45
N SER A 483 7.31 -11.71 -25.71
CA SER A 483 7.31 -12.49 -26.95
C SER A 483 7.09 -11.61 -28.19
N THR A 484 6.14 -10.68 -28.12
CA THR A 484 5.85 -9.69 -29.16
C THR A 484 7.05 -8.77 -29.40
N PHE A 485 7.69 -8.27 -28.33
CA PHE A 485 8.88 -7.43 -28.48
C PHE A 485 10.05 -8.18 -29.11
N LEU A 486 10.27 -9.45 -28.76
CA LEU A 486 11.32 -10.26 -29.38
C LEU A 486 11.09 -10.42 -30.89
N TYR A 487 9.86 -10.69 -31.31
CA TYR A 487 9.51 -10.78 -32.73
C TYR A 487 9.87 -9.50 -33.48
N TYR A 488 9.42 -8.33 -32.99
CA TYR A 488 9.70 -7.06 -33.66
C TYR A 488 11.17 -6.62 -33.54
N ALA A 489 11.88 -7.03 -32.50
CA ALA A 489 13.31 -6.79 -32.34
C ALA A 489 14.13 -7.54 -33.41
N GLU A 490 13.73 -8.76 -33.78
CA GLU A 490 14.47 -9.57 -34.75
C GLU A 490 14.02 -9.31 -36.19
N GLU A 491 12.72 -9.21 -36.43
CA GLU A 491 12.11 -9.18 -37.77
C GLU A 491 11.68 -7.78 -38.23
N GLY A 492 11.46 -6.84 -37.31
CA GLY A 492 10.92 -5.51 -37.62
C GLY A 492 11.79 -4.68 -38.56
N SER A 493 11.27 -3.57 -39.09
CA SER A 493 12.13 -2.59 -39.78
C SER A 493 13.17 -2.02 -38.79
N SER A 494 14.16 -1.29 -39.30
CA SER A 494 15.28 -0.84 -38.46
C SER A 494 14.86 0.04 -37.27
N THR A 495 13.86 0.91 -37.46
CA THR A 495 13.28 1.77 -36.42
C THR A 495 12.45 0.96 -35.42
N ILE A 496 11.64 0.04 -35.92
CA ILE A 496 10.78 -0.86 -35.14
C ILE A 496 11.62 -1.80 -34.27
N SER A 497 12.68 -2.36 -34.84
CA SER A 497 13.67 -3.17 -34.15
C SER A 497 14.29 -2.40 -32.98
N ALA A 498 14.74 -1.16 -33.21
CA ALA A 498 15.33 -0.33 -32.17
C ALA A 498 14.34 -0.03 -31.04
N ALA A 499 13.08 0.24 -31.37
CA ALA A 499 12.03 0.50 -30.39
C ALA A 499 11.70 -0.74 -29.55
N ALA A 500 11.62 -1.92 -30.18
CA ALA A 500 11.34 -3.17 -29.51
C ALA A 500 12.48 -3.58 -28.56
N VAL A 501 13.74 -3.44 -28.97
CA VAL A 501 14.90 -3.66 -28.09
C VAL A 501 14.90 -2.66 -26.92
N THR A 502 14.60 -1.39 -27.18
CA THR A 502 14.49 -0.37 -26.12
C THR A 502 13.33 -0.66 -25.15
N ALA A 503 12.24 -1.28 -25.61
CA ALA A 503 11.15 -1.70 -24.74
C ALA A 503 11.58 -2.86 -23.82
N LEU A 504 12.34 -3.83 -24.35
CA LEU A 504 12.90 -4.93 -23.55
C LEU A 504 13.84 -4.46 -22.44
N LYS A 505 14.57 -3.34 -22.65
CA LYS A 505 15.44 -2.73 -21.62
C LYS A 505 14.69 -2.30 -20.35
N ARG A 506 13.36 -2.11 -20.40
CA ARG A 506 12.57 -1.67 -19.24
C ARG A 506 12.17 -2.78 -18.27
N TYR A 507 12.32 -4.04 -18.66
CA TYR A 507 11.95 -5.16 -17.81
C TYR A 507 13.02 -5.42 -16.74
N SER A 508 12.57 -5.88 -15.57
CA SER A 508 13.44 -6.32 -14.48
C SER A 508 14.24 -7.56 -14.88
N THR A 509 15.37 -7.79 -14.20
CA THR A 509 16.29 -8.90 -14.44
C THR A 509 15.59 -10.27 -14.45
N GLU A 510 14.55 -10.45 -13.63
CA GLU A 510 13.75 -11.68 -13.54
C GLU A 510 13.05 -12.05 -14.87
N HIS A 511 12.73 -11.05 -15.69
CA HIS A 511 12.06 -11.22 -16.98
C HIS A 511 13.04 -11.28 -18.17
N ILE A 512 14.33 -10.98 -17.96
CA ILE A 512 15.38 -11.11 -18.97
C ILE A 512 15.92 -12.54 -19.00
N THR A 513 15.08 -13.44 -19.50
CA THR A 513 15.35 -14.89 -19.57
C THR A 513 16.45 -15.24 -20.58
N SER A 514 16.89 -16.51 -20.58
CA SER A 514 17.84 -17.04 -21.57
C SER A 514 17.37 -16.86 -23.01
N LYS A 515 16.06 -16.91 -23.26
CA LYS A 515 15.45 -16.65 -24.58
C LYS A 515 15.70 -15.20 -25.03
N VAL A 516 15.50 -14.24 -24.13
CA VAL A 516 15.76 -12.81 -24.40
C VAL A 516 17.25 -12.60 -24.67
N LYS A 517 18.12 -13.13 -23.82
CA LYS A 517 19.58 -13.03 -23.99
C LYS A 517 20.04 -13.62 -25.34
N LYS A 518 19.48 -14.76 -25.75
CA LYS A 518 19.81 -15.39 -27.05
C LYS A 518 19.46 -14.48 -28.24
N ALA A 519 18.30 -13.81 -28.21
CA ALA A 519 17.93 -12.83 -29.24
C ALA A 519 18.86 -11.61 -29.22
N MET A 520 19.17 -11.06 -28.04
CA MET A 520 20.09 -9.91 -27.93
C MET A 520 21.48 -10.22 -28.47
N ARG A 521 21.99 -11.45 -28.27
CA ARG A 521 23.25 -11.91 -28.89
C ARG A 521 23.17 -11.87 -30.42
N ARG A 522 22.09 -12.40 -31.00
CA ARG A 522 21.89 -12.40 -32.47
C ARG A 522 21.83 -10.98 -33.04
N ILE A 523 21.17 -10.07 -32.34
CA ILE A 523 21.07 -8.66 -32.74
C ILE A 523 22.43 -7.96 -32.63
N PHE A 524 23.12 -8.08 -31.50
CA PHE A 524 24.41 -7.41 -31.28
C PHE A 524 25.49 -7.88 -32.26
N HIS A 525 25.62 -9.20 -32.45
CA HIS A 525 26.58 -9.83 -33.35
C HIS A 525 26.10 -9.89 -34.81
N GLN A 526 24.90 -9.38 -35.12
CA GLN A 526 24.35 -9.33 -36.48
C GLN A 526 24.29 -10.71 -37.17
N VAL A 527 23.93 -11.76 -36.41
CA VAL A 527 23.98 -13.17 -36.87
C VAL A 527 23.00 -13.44 -38.01
N GLN A 528 21.79 -12.87 -37.94
CA GLN A 528 20.73 -13.10 -38.93
C GLN A 528 20.71 -12.06 -40.05
N ARG A 529 20.95 -10.80 -39.69
CA ARG A 529 20.93 -9.66 -40.61
C ARG A 529 21.69 -8.47 -40.03
N LYS A 530 21.88 -7.43 -40.84
CA LYS A 530 22.44 -6.16 -40.39
C LYS A 530 21.41 -5.38 -39.55
N TYR A 531 21.77 -5.10 -38.30
CA TYR A 531 21.02 -4.21 -37.40
C TYR A 531 21.66 -2.82 -37.29
N GLN A 532 20.84 -1.79 -37.03
CA GLN A 532 21.32 -0.42 -36.78
C GLN A 532 22.19 -0.31 -35.52
N LYS A 533 23.12 0.65 -35.51
CA LYS A 533 24.03 0.93 -34.37
C LYS A 533 23.27 0.97 -33.03
N ASN A 534 22.16 1.73 -32.97
CA ASN A 534 21.33 1.88 -31.76
C ASN A 534 20.72 0.56 -31.24
N SER A 535 20.26 -0.32 -32.14
CA SER A 535 19.68 -1.62 -31.75
C SER A 535 20.76 -2.53 -31.17
N ARG A 536 21.95 -2.52 -31.77
CA ARG A 536 23.10 -3.31 -31.31
C ARG A 536 23.57 -2.84 -29.93
N LEU A 537 23.71 -1.53 -29.75
CA LEU A 537 24.12 -0.96 -28.47
C LEU A 537 23.11 -1.29 -27.37
N ALA A 538 21.81 -1.07 -27.62
CA ALA A 538 20.77 -1.40 -26.64
C ALA A 538 20.73 -2.91 -26.31
N ALA A 539 20.97 -3.79 -27.29
CA ALA A 539 21.08 -5.23 -27.06
C ALA A 539 22.29 -5.60 -26.19
N ALA A 540 23.45 -4.95 -26.42
CA ALA A 540 24.63 -5.13 -25.58
C ALA A 540 24.38 -4.66 -24.15
N GLU A 541 23.69 -3.54 -23.97
CA GLU A 541 23.32 -3.05 -22.63
C GLU A 541 22.41 -4.02 -21.90
N ILE A 542 21.40 -4.59 -22.56
CA ILE A 542 20.54 -5.60 -21.93
C ILE A 542 21.37 -6.80 -21.46
N LEU A 543 22.35 -7.24 -22.25
CA LEU A 543 23.24 -8.35 -21.88
C LEU A 543 24.12 -7.98 -20.68
N LEU A 544 24.70 -6.77 -20.67
CA LEU A 544 25.63 -6.32 -19.65
C LEU A 544 24.94 -5.96 -18.31
N ASP A 545 23.74 -5.39 -18.35
CA ASP A 545 23.03 -4.90 -17.17
C ASP A 545 22.26 -6.03 -16.43
N ASN A 546 21.97 -7.16 -17.09
CA ASN A 546 21.10 -8.23 -16.56
C ASN A 546 21.84 -9.53 -16.25
N SER A 547 22.83 -9.48 -15.35
CA SER A 547 23.67 -10.64 -14.97
C SER A 547 24.31 -11.31 -16.20
N PRO A 548 25.31 -10.67 -16.84
CA PRO A 548 25.98 -11.22 -18.01
C PRO A 548 26.69 -12.53 -17.67
N SER A 549 26.64 -13.50 -18.59
CA SER A 549 27.52 -14.66 -18.49
C SER A 549 28.96 -14.26 -18.79
N HIS A 550 29.94 -15.05 -18.30
CA HIS A 550 31.35 -14.84 -18.63
C HIS A 550 31.58 -14.80 -20.15
N THR A 551 30.92 -15.69 -20.88
CA THR A 551 30.96 -15.74 -22.34
C THR A 551 30.37 -14.48 -22.99
N ASP A 552 29.25 -13.95 -22.49
CA ASP A 552 28.65 -12.73 -23.03
C ASP A 552 29.59 -11.54 -22.90
N PHE A 553 30.20 -11.39 -21.72
CA PHE A 553 31.13 -10.31 -21.45
C PHE A 553 32.35 -10.37 -22.37
N ILE A 554 33.01 -11.53 -22.46
CA ILE A 554 34.19 -11.73 -23.31
C ILE A 554 33.84 -11.52 -24.78
N ASN A 555 32.72 -12.07 -25.26
CA ASN A 555 32.31 -11.90 -26.66
C ASN A 555 32.01 -10.44 -27.02
N ILE A 556 31.39 -9.68 -26.11
CA ILE A 556 31.15 -8.24 -26.30
C ILE A 556 32.48 -7.47 -26.31
N LEU A 557 33.40 -7.78 -25.39
CA LEU A 557 34.71 -7.15 -25.32
C LEU A 557 35.55 -7.43 -26.58
N LEU A 558 35.58 -8.67 -27.06
CA LEU A 558 36.27 -9.04 -28.29
C LEU A 558 35.64 -8.36 -29.51
N ALA A 559 34.30 -8.37 -29.59
CA ALA A 559 33.57 -7.71 -30.67
C ALA A 559 33.82 -6.19 -30.70
N SER A 560 34.11 -5.56 -29.55
CA SER A 560 34.35 -4.11 -29.46
C SER A 560 35.48 -3.63 -30.38
N ARG A 561 36.48 -4.47 -30.65
CA ARG A 561 37.61 -4.16 -31.55
C ARG A 561 37.21 -4.04 -33.02
N GLN A 562 36.05 -4.59 -33.39
CA GLN A 562 35.52 -4.61 -34.76
C GLN A 562 34.31 -3.66 -34.93
N LEU A 563 33.97 -2.87 -33.90
CA LEU A 563 32.90 -1.88 -33.97
C LEU A 563 33.39 -0.55 -34.55
N SER A 564 32.47 0.33 -34.97
CA SER A 564 32.85 1.71 -35.30
C SER A 564 33.42 2.41 -34.07
N PRO A 565 34.29 3.42 -34.23
CA PRO A 565 34.96 4.09 -33.11
C PRO A 565 33.98 4.58 -32.02
N GLU A 566 32.81 5.07 -32.41
CA GLU A 566 31.78 5.59 -31.51
C GLU A 566 31.12 4.46 -30.72
N MET A 567 30.78 3.35 -31.38
CA MET A 567 30.19 2.17 -30.74
C MET A 567 31.20 1.49 -29.80
N GLN A 568 32.47 1.40 -30.22
CA GLN A 568 33.56 0.87 -29.39
C GLN A 568 33.70 1.73 -28.12
N ARG A 569 33.81 3.06 -28.27
CA ARG A 569 33.89 3.99 -27.13
C ARG A 569 32.71 3.83 -26.18
N PHE A 570 31.48 3.72 -26.71
CA PHE A 570 30.29 3.52 -25.89
C PHE A 570 30.36 2.22 -25.07
N ILE A 571 30.65 1.09 -25.72
CA ILE A 571 30.71 -0.23 -25.06
C ILE A 571 31.84 -0.29 -24.03
N LEU A 572 33.03 0.20 -24.36
CA LEU A 572 34.16 0.24 -23.43
C LEU A 572 33.84 1.12 -22.22
N SER A 573 33.20 2.27 -22.43
CA SER A 573 32.80 3.15 -21.34
C SER A 573 31.77 2.50 -20.42
N LYS A 574 30.80 1.74 -20.98
CA LYS A 574 29.83 0.94 -20.20
C LYS A 574 30.54 -0.13 -19.37
N ILE A 575 31.49 -0.87 -19.97
CA ILE A 575 32.28 -1.91 -19.30
C ILE A 575 33.11 -1.31 -18.16
N LEU A 576 33.85 -0.23 -18.42
CA LEU A 576 34.60 0.49 -17.38
C LEU A 576 33.68 0.98 -16.27
N GLY A 577 32.50 1.48 -16.62
CA GLY A 577 31.46 1.90 -15.67
C GLY A 577 30.76 0.76 -14.92
N ILE A 578 30.94 -0.50 -15.32
CA ILE A 578 30.52 -1.70 -14.58
C ILE A 578 31.64 -2.11 -13.62
N ILE A 579 32.89 -2.12 -14.09
CA ILE A 579 34.08 -2.46 -13.30
C ILE A 579 34.26 -1.49 -12.12
N SER A 580 34.03 -0.18 -12.35
CA SER A 580 34.15 0.85 -11.33
C SER A 580 32.97 0.92 -10.36
N SER A 581 31.92 0.11 -10.53
CA SER A 581 30.72 0.15 -9.70
C SER A 581 30.77 -0.90 -8.59
N ASP A 582 30.80 -0.46 -7.34
CA ASP A 582 30.96 -1.34 -6.17
C ASP A 582 29.87 -2.41 -5.98
N ASN A 583 28.66 -2.19 -6.53
CA ASN A 583 27.50 -3.05 -6.31
C ASN A 583 27.03 -3.79 -7.58
N HIS A 584 27.81 -3.76 -8.68
CA HIS A 584 27.37 -4.48 -9.87
C HIS A 584 27.51 -5.99 -9.66
N PRO A 585 26.48 -6.82 -9.91
CA PRO A 585 26.48 -8.27 -9.62
C PRO A 585 27.54 -9.08 -10.37
N THR A 586 28.32 -8.44 -11.24
CA THR A 586 29.44 -9.04 -11.97
C THR A 586 30.81 -8.51 -11.59
N ARG A 587 30.93 -7.55 -10.66
CA ARG A 587 32.25 -7.06 -10.22
C ARG A 587 33.15 -8.19 -9.70
N GLU A 588 32.60 -9.08 -8.88
CA GLU A 588 33.36 -10.20 -8.28
C GLU A 588 33.83 -11.25 -9.30
N LYS A 589 33.28 -11.27 -10.52
CA LYS A 589 33.56 -12.32 -11.51
C LYS A 589 34.66 -11.95 -12.51
N PHE A 590 35.13 -10.71 -12.52
CA PHE A 590 36.02 -10.22 -13.59
C PHE A 590 37.12 -9.29 -13.04
N PHE A 591 38.22 -9.88 -12.57
CA PHE A 591 39.51 -9.20 -12.50
C PHE A 591 40.08 -9.12 -13.92
N ILE A 592 40.03 -7.94 -14.54
CA ILE A 592 40.73 -7.67 -15.80
C ILE A 592 42.11 -7.13 -15.44
N SER A 593 43.19 -7.76 -15.91
CA SER A 593 44.55 -7.25 -15.81
C SER A 593 44.64 -5.87 -16.47
N GLU A 594 45.24 -4.90 -15.78
CA GLU A 594 45.29 -3.45 -16.06
C GLU A 594 45.87 -2.99 -17.42
N SER A 595 46.12 -3.87 -18.39
CA SER A 595 46.88 -3.51 -19.60
C SER A 595 46.05 -2.95 -20.78
N SER A 596 44.79 -2.53 -20.59
CA SER A 596 43.97 -2.04 -21.72
C SER A 596 43.04 -0.84 -21.46
N ALA A 597 43.15 -0.17 -20.32
CA ALA A 597 42.30 0.97 -19.95
C ALA A 597 42.98 2.31 -20.25
N ASN A 598 43.10 2.69 -21.53
CA ASN A 598 43.59 4.02 -21.91
C ASN A 598 42.60 4.72 -22.85
N TYR A 599 41.37 4.98 -22.38
CA TYR A 599 40.45 5.91 -23.03
C TYR A 599 39.59 6.64 -22.01
N ASN A 600 39.83 7.95 -21.90
CA ASN A 600 39.03 8.85 -21.08
C ASN A 600 37.69 9.12 -21.81
N THR A 601 36.63 8.42 -21.42
CA THR A 601 35.25 8.68 -21.88
C THR A 601 34.38 9.01 -20.67
N GLN A 602 33.74 10.18 -20.72
CA GLN A 602 33.01 10.78 -19.60
C GLN A 602 31.62 10.15 -19.43
N VAL A 603 31.55 8.93 -18.90
CA VAL A 603 30.32 8.44 -18.26
C VAL A 603 30.24 9.10 -16.88
N ARG A 604 29.48 10.19 -16.79
CA ARG A 604 29.14 10.79 -15.50
C ARG A 604 28.00 9.98 -14.90
N LYS A 605 28.36 8.96 -14.12
CA LYS A 605 27.45 8.35 -13.15
C LYS A 605 27.62 9.06 -11.82
N GLY A 606 26.52 9.55 -11.26
CA GLY A 606 26.50 9.94 -9.86
C GLY A 606 25.48 9.09 -9.12
N ARG A 607 25.85 8.70 -7.91
CA ARG A 607 25.00 7.96 -6.99
C ARG A 607 24.78 8.82 -5.76
N ARG A 608 23.53 8.92 -5.34
CA ARG A 608 23.18 9.45 -4.02
C ARG A 608 22.37 8.39 -3.31
N ALA A 609 22.88 7.91 -2.18
CA ALA A 609 22.18 6.96 -1.33
C ALA A 609 21.74 7.67 -0.04
N THR A 610 20.54 7.36 0.40
CA THR A 610 20.05 7.56 1.76
C THR A 610 19.87 6.18 2.41
N GLU A 611 19.50 6.13 3.69
CA GLU A 611 19.25 4.85 4.37
C GLU A 611 18.16 4.01 3.66
N ASP A 612 17.11 4.66 3.14
CA ASP A 612 15.93 3.96 2.59
C ASP A 612 15.91 3.81 1.06
N ALA A 613 16.74 4.59 0.36
CA ALA A 613 16.66 4.70 -1.10
C ALA A 613 18.01 5.05 -1.71
N SER A 614 18.26 4.54 -2.90
CA SER A 614 19.37 4.96 -3.74
C SER A 614 18.85 5.58 -5.02
N SER A 615 19.46 6.68 -5.44
CA SER A 615 19.22 7.27 -6.75
C SER A 615 20.50 7.23 -7.56
N THR A 616 20.36 6.80 -8.80
CA THR A 616 21.44 6.80 -9.77
C THR A 616 21.02 7.67 -10.95
N PHE A 617 21.96 8.45 -11.46
CA PHE A 617 21.81 9.09 -12.76
C PHE A 617 22.92 8.63 -13.69
N GLY A 618 22.59 8.47 -14.97
CA GLY A 618 23.53 8.12 -16.02
C GLY A 618 23.25 8.92 -17.27
N VAL A 619 24.30 9.47 -17.87
CA VAL A 619 24.24 10.16 -19.16
C VAL A 619 24.99 9.33 -20.19
N GLU A 620 24.29 9.01 -21.28
CA GLU A 620 24.77 8.22 -22.40
C GLU A 620 24.70 9.06 -23.67
N ASN A 621 25.86 9.38 -24.26
CA ASN A 621 25.95 10.17 -25.49
C ASN A 621 26.51 9.32 -26.63
N LEU A 622 25.77 9.27 -27.73
CA LEU A 622 26.20 8.69 -29.00
C LEU A 622 26.39 9.81 -30.01
N PHE A 623 27.59 9.89 -30.57
CA PHE A 623 27.95 10.85 -31.60
C PHE A 623 27.96 10.19 -32.98
N SER A 624 27.85 11.00 -34.02
CA SER A 624 28.14 10.61 -35.39
C SER A 624 29.64 10.59 -35.62
N ASP A 625 30.02 9.97 -36.74
CA ASP A 625 31.39 9.93 -37.22
C ASP A 625 31.96 11.35 -37.49
N PHE A 626 31.08 12.36 -37.63
CA PHE A 626 31.42 13.79 -37.77
C PHE A 626 31.41 14.57 -36.44
N GLY A 627 31.24 13.90 -35.30
CA GLY A 627 31.22 14.54 -33.97
C GLY A 627 29.89 15.22 -33.60
N LEU A 628 28.83 15.07 -34.40
CA LEU A 628 27.50 15.60 -34.07
C LEU A 628 26.76 14.63 -33.14
N LEU A 629 26.04 15.15 -32.15
CA LEU A 629 25.24 14.31 -31.25
C LEU A 629 24.10 13.62 -32.03
N GLN A 630 24.13 12.28 -32.08
CA GLN A 630 23.05 11.48 -32.68
C GLN A 630 21.97 11.13 -31.65
N LYS A 631 22.38 10.83 -30.43
CA LYS A 631 21.46 10.48 -29.34
C LYS A 631 22.10 10.80 -28.00
N SER A 632 21.41 11.56 -27.17
CA SER A 632 21.69 11.63 -25.74
C SER A 632 20.57 10.90 -25.02
N THR A 633 20.91 10.18 -23.96
CA THR A 633 19.92 9.58 -23.06
C THR A 633 20.38 9.81 -21.65
N THR A 634 19.59 10.56 -20.90
CA THR A 634 19.80 10.76 -19.47
C THR A 634 18.77 9.94 -18.73
N ASN A 635 19.22 8.99 -17.91
CA ASN A 635 18.36 8.16 -17.08
C ASN A 635 18.53 8.57 -15.62
N VAL A 636 17.42 8.66 -14.90
CA VAL A 636 17.38 8.78 -13.44
C VAL A 636 16.57 7.62 -12.90
N ASP A 637 17.24 6.74 -12.18
CA ASP A 637 16.63 5.59 -11.53
C ASP A 637 16.63 5.80 -10.01
N ILE A 638 15.56 5.33 -9.37
CA ILE A 638 15.38 5.29 -7.92
C ILE A 638 15.16 3.83 -7.52
N GLU A 639 15.89 3.37 -6.53
CA GLU A 639 15.73 2.05 -5.92
C GLU A 639 15.44 2.20 -4.44
N SER A 640 14.46 1.47 -3.92
CA SER A 640 14.08 1.50 -2.50
C SER A 640 13.40 0.18 -2.13
N HIS A 641 13.85 -0.44 -1.03
CA HIS A 641 13.33 -1.71 -0.51
C HIS A 641 13.16 -2.82 -1.58
N GLY A 642 14.14 -2.98 -2.48
CA GLY A 642 14.12 -4.00 -3.55
C GLY A 642 13.21 -3.65 -4.74
N HIS A 643 12.61 -2.46 -4.77
CA HIS A 643 11.83 -1.96 -5.89
C HIS A 643 12.61 -0.90 -6.68
N ARG A 644 12.48 -0.92 -8.00
CA ARG A 644 13.13 0.05 -8.92
C ARG A 644 12.09 0.87 -9.68
N LEU A 645 12.37 2.16 -9.84
CA LEU A 645 11.60 3.11 -10.64
C LEU A 645 12.54 3.91 -11.54
N GLN A 646 12.27 3.88 -12.83
CA GLN A 646 12.84 4.86 -13.76
C GLN A 646 12.06 6.17 -13.60
N ALA A 647 12.60 7.10 -12.81
CA ALA A 647 11.96 8.36 -12.46
C ALA A 647 11.92 9.34 -13.63
N ALA A 648 13.00 9.37 -14.43
CA ALA A 648 13.06 10.17 -15.64
C ALA A 648 13.95 9.50 -16.70
N GLN A 649 13.57 9.71 -17.96
CA GLN A 649 14.41 9.44 -19.12
C GLN A 649 14.22 10.60 -20.09
N VAL A 650 15.32 11.26 -20.47
CA VAL A 650 15.34 12.39 -21.42
C VAL A 650 16.24 12.06 -22.60
#